data_AF-A0A9P9J0F2-F1
#
_entry.id   AF-A0A9P9J0F2-F1
#
_cell.length_a   1.000
_cell.length_b   1.000
_cell.length_c   1.000
_cell.angle_alpha   90.00
_cell.angle_beta   90.00
_cell.angle_gamma   90.00
#
_symmetry.space_group_name_H-M   'P 1'
#
loop_
_entity.id
_entity.type
_entity.pdbx_description
1 polymer ?
#
loop_
_entity_poly.entity_id
_entity_poly.type
_entity_poly.pdbx_seq_one_letter_code
_entity_poly.pdbx_strand_id
1 'polypeptide(L)'
;MNNNPGVPITEPRCPVQDEDKEYCHGTPQVPCPECFLIAYCSDECRRFHWTSHNRSCVGPLRRRVLDDLNDKNINQLREDPCYWAKHAATDVLDLARNEGKEFDGTLELLLVGESSLRHLMYTICKLPDTAKPKIKATINETSSHHLARLVLTVLLLTDDSNDPLTNAETVVHLWYSAKMPSSMVQHVEHVAGEILRIALADLEFLHENGRVPKDMPFPITLPRGGSQGTTVEIDINRQQWWQVNKYLSRTKNVGKRDCKWFRERDCRNYTESLASIKRRMTHARVAGMKRWRADGLLLPYGHPREEFDTPNPYVFSLELDGRSLFFQDNSLYPIGATQEPLAEWPMKELLNYDCGPALNDVYGKMFYYVRNMCLTFQQRIKSLKSHIRINSMAIHTLAVHLGRGSVRLQFDRIEAAHYWDKRPFITMVSLGTLLRHEDENPNATLLTLTRKTVDHNLQSVAADLYQERQLMCIENGTKLDELAPPISLGAPKYHPRNTRRELGLLVWRNWDKFSDRYLASEHYFNLLNVLADVEQPERGLTATKFFGIGLKRKNTITSRWPNRIVHKRTDAPSLLDFNRWLGWTDVRPERWLEWKRFGDVSDEAWGQFFKLSSIEDSEIMSEAAAKKEVEAAIRKAIQDKLEKIDAPMQRSNEENEGTK
;
A
#
# COMPACT_ATOMS: atom_id res chain seq x y z
N MET A 1 -16.22 -6.83 -36.53
CA MET A 1 -14.91 -6.86 -37.20
C MET A 1 -13.90 -6.28 -36.21
N ASN A 2 -13.18 -7.18 -35.53
CA ASN A 2 -12.22 -6.92 -34.47
C ASN A 2 -10.92 -6.40 -35.08
N ASN A 3 -10.64 -5.10 -34.95
CA ASN A 3 -9.30 -4.57 -35.14
C ASN A 3 -9.01 -3.61 -33.98
N ASN A 4 -8.95 -4.16 -32.77
CA ASN A 4 -8.17 -3.52 -31.71
C ASN A 4 -6.73 -3.99 -31.95
N PRO A 5 -5.76 -3.12 -32.32
CA PRO A 5 -4.36 -3.52 -32.37
C PRO A 5 -4.02 -4.13 -31.01
N GLY A 6 -3.51 -5.37 -31.01
CA GLY A 6 -3.38 -6.16 -29.79
C GLY A 6 -2.68 -5.37 -28.67
N VAL A 7 -3.29 -5.35 -27.48
CA VAL A 7 -2.64 -4.78 -26.30
C VAL A 7 -1.38 -5.61 -26.02
N PRO A 8 -0.17 -5.02 -26.04
CA PRO A 8 1.05 -5.78 -25.85
C PRO A 8 1.09 -6.37 -24.45
N ILE A 9 1.42 -7.66 -24.37
CA ILE A 9 1.54 -8.41 -23.12
C ILE A 9 3.02 -8.54 -22.74
N THR A 10 3.30 -8.40 -21.46
CA THR A 10 4.63 -8.40 -20.88
C THR A 10 5.16 -9.83 -20.76
N GLU A 11 6.06 -10.19 -21.67
CA GLU A 11 6.77 -11.47 -21.66
C GLU A 11 8.23 -11.31 -21.20
N PRO A 12 8.84 -12.34 -20.59
CA PRO A 12 10.28 -12.38 -20.37
C PRO A 12 11.00 -12.33 -21.73
N ARG A 13 11.74 -11.25 -21.99
CA ARG A 13 12.48 -11.03 -23.25
C ARG A 13 13.95 -10.77 -23.00
N CYS A 14 14.78 -11.16 -23.96
CA CYS A 14 16.19 -10.82 -23.95
C CYS A 14 16.33 -9.30 -24.15
N PRO A 15 17.11 -8.59 -23.32
CA PRO A 15 17.22 -7.13 -23.39
C PRO A 15 18.12 -6.64 -24.53
N VAL A 16 18.71 -7.55 -25.31
CA VAL A 16 19.63 -7.21 -26.41
C VAL A 16 18.83 -6.61 -27.55
N GLN A 17 19.34 -5.51 -28.08
CA GLN A 17 18.90 -4.93 -29.33
C GLN A 17 19.98 -5.14 -30.39
N ASP A 18 19.56 -5.36 -31.64
CA ASP A 18 20.45 -5.32 -32.78
C ASP A 18 20.75 -3.88 -33.24
N GLU A 19 21.44 -3.73 -34.37
CA GLU A 19 21.81 -2.42 -34.93
C GLU A 19 20.58 -1.59 -35.35
N ASP A 20 19.47 -2.25 -35.70
CA ASP A 20 18.19 -1.64 -36.08
C ASP A 20 17.31 -1.30 -34.85
N LYS A 21 17.81 -1.58 -33.64
CA LYS A 21 17.11 -1.43 -32.34
C LYS A 21 15.98 -2.42 -32.12
N GLU A 22 15.91 -3.49 -32.90
CA GLU A 22 14.95 -4.56 -32.70
C GLU A 22 15.38 -5.45 -31.53
N TYR A 23 14.43 -5.78 -30.66
CA TYR A 23 14.72 -6.60 -29.48
C TYR A 23 14.86 -8.08 -29.86
N CYS A 24 15.86 -8.73 -29.27
CA CYS A 24 16.03 -10.17 -29.39
C CYS A 24 14.79 -10.93 -28.86
N HIS A 25 14.19 -11.76 -29.73
CA HIS A 25 13.01 -12.57 -29.39
C HIS A 25 13.32 -13.87 -28.64
N GLY A 26 14.58 -14.15 -28.33
CA GLY A 26 14.98 -15.36 -27.61
C GLY A 26 14.49 -15.33 -26.15
N THR A 27 14.02 -16.48 -25.66
CA THR A 27 13.59 -16.64 -24.26
C THR A 27 14.80 -16.53 -23.31
N PRO A 28 14.79 -15.67 -22.31
CA PRO A 28 15.88 -15.54 -21.35
C PRO A 28 16.12 -16.81 -20.52
N GLN A 29 17.34 -17.32 -20.54
CA GLN A 29 17.78 -18.50 -19.76
C GLN A 29 19.05 -18.24 -18.96
N VAL A 30 19.90 -17.33 -19.44
CA VAL A 30 21.22 -17.05 -18.87
C VAL A 30 21.17 -15.76 -18.04
N PRO A 31 21.22 -15.80 -16.70
CA PRO A 31 21.25 -14.59 -15.90
C PRO A 31 22.59 -13.85 -15.98
N CYS A 32 22.56 -12.55 -15.71
CA CYS A 32 23.79 -11.82 -15.38
C CYS A 32 24.38 -12.38 -14.08
N PRO A 33 25.64 -12.88 -14.08
CA PRO A 33 26.24 -13.54 -12.91
C PRO A 33 26.56 -12.56 -11.76
N GLU A 34 26.56 -11.26 -12.04
CA GLU A 34 26.86 -10.23 -11.03
C GLU A 34 25.60 -9.73 -10.32
N CYS A 35 24.55 -9.38 -11.07
CA CYS A 35 23.35 -8.74 -10.51
C CYS A 35 22.18 -9.70 -10.30
N PHE A 36 22.02 -10.72 -11.15
CA PHE A 36 20.82 -11.53 -11.27
C PHE A 36 19.51 -10.70 -11.41
N LEU A 37 19.61 -9.46 -11.91
CA LEU A 37 18.45 -8.60 -12.21
C LEU A 37 17.95 -8.79 -13.64
N ILE A 38 18.79 -9.31 -14.52
CA ILE A 38 18.52 -9.40 -15.95
C ILE A 38 19.02 -10.74 -16.47
N ALA A 39 18.37 -11.25 -17.51
CA ALA A 39 18.73 -12.49 -18.15
C ALA A 39 18.68 -12.38 -19.68
N TYR A 40 19.38 -13.29 -20.34
CA TYR A 40 19.66 -13.30 -21.77
C TYR A 40 19.29 -14.66 -22.35
N CYS A 41 18.96 -14.71 -23.64
CA CYS A 41 18.71 -15.98 -24.32
C CYS A 41 19.99 -16.83 -24.50
N SER A 42 21.16 -16.17 -24.59
CA SER A 42 22.46 -16.82 -24.77
C SER A 42 23.59 -16.06 -24.09
N ASP A 43 24.72 -16.74 -23.93
CA ASP A 43 25.95 -16.15 -23.40
C ASP A 43 26.54 -15.07 -24.34
N GLU A 44 26.30 -15.20 -25.64
CA GLU A 44 26.67 -14.21 -26.66
C GLU A 44 25.90 -12.90 -26.46
N CYS A 45 24.58 -12.98 -26.34
CA CYS A 45 23.73 -11.83 -26.02
C CYS A 45 24.15 -11.14 -24.71
N ARG A 46 24.51 -11.92 -23.69
CA ARG A 46 25.03 -11.36 -22.43
C ARG A 46 26.32 -10.57 -22.64
N ARG A 47 27.28 -11.12 -23.39
CA ARG A 47 28.58 -10.45 -23.65
C ARG A 47 28.39 -9.19 -24.48
N PHE A 48 27.53 -9.24 -25.49
CA PHE A 48 27.17 -8.09 -26.31
C PHE A 48 26.56 -6.96 -25.46
N HIS A 49 25.54 -7.28 -24.66
CA HIS A 49 24.87 -6.30 -23.80
C HIS A 49 25.75 -5.77 -22.67
N TRP A 50 26.84 -6.45 -22.31
CA TRP A 50 27.68 -6.05 -21.18
C TRP A 50 28.24 -4.62 -21.35
N THR A 51 28.48 -4.19 -22.58
CA THR A 51 28.97 -2.83 -22.91
C THR A 51 28.04 -1.72 -22.40
N SER A 52 26.72 -1.92 -22.48
CA SER A 52 25.71 -0.98 -21.99
C SER A 52 25.27 -1.31 -20.55
N HIS A 53 25.09 -2.59 -20.21
CA HIS A 53 24.63 -3.04 -18.91
C HIS A 53 25.64 -2.80 -17.78
N ASN A 54 26.95 -2.86 -18.02
CA ASN A 54 27.95 -2.75 -16.95
C ASN A 54 27.80 -1.47 -16.10
N ARG A 55 27.26 -0.38 -16.68
CA ARG A 55 27.02 0.92 -16.04
C ARG A 55 25.86 0.90 -15.05
N SER A 56 24.86 0.08 -15.33
CA SER A 56 23.66 -0.12 -14.50
C SER A 56 23.73 -1.39 -13.63
N CYS A 57 24.73 -2.25 -13.88
CA CYS A 57 25.03 -3.43 -13.08
C CYS A 57 25.58 -3.08 -11.68
N VAL A 58 25.87 -4.10 -10.88
CA VAL A 58 26.28 -3.98 -9.46
C VAL A 58 27.65 -3.31 -9.27
N GLY A 59 28.55 -3.44 -10.25
CA GLY A 59 29.95 -3.01 -10.16
C GLY A 59 30.13 -1.50 -9.85
N PRO A 60 29.52 -0.56 -10.59
CA PRO A 60 29.60 0.87 -10.32
C PRO A 60 28.98 1.31 -8.98
N LEU A 61 28.03 0.55 -8.44
CA LEU A 61 27.44 0.83 -7.13
C LEU A 61 28.39 0.52 -5.97
N ARG A 62 29.42 -0.32 -6.16
CA ARG A 62 30.48 -0.57 -5.16
C ARG A 62 31.45 0.61 -5.02
N ARG A 63 31.69 1.37 -6.10
CA ARG A 63 32.68 2.48 -6.12
C ARG A 63 32.15 3.80 -5.52
N ARG A 64 30.87 4.13 -5.70
CA ARG A 64 30.22 5.35 -5.17
C ARG A 64 29.66 5.22 -3.73
N VAL A 65 30.22 4.33 -2.90
CA VAL A 65 29.82 4.21 -1.49
C VAL A 65 30.64 5.15 -0.61
N LEU A 66 31.85 5.51 -1.03
CA LEU A 66 32.78 6.35 -0.25
C LEU A 66 32.39 7.83 -0.25
N ASP A 67 31.75 8.33 -1.30
CA ASP A 67 31.43 9.78 -1.43
C ASP A 67 30.13 10.19 -0.68
N ASP A 68 29.18 9.27 -0.49
CA ASP A 68 27.84 9.54 0.08
C ASP A 68 27.80 9.44 1.63
N LEU A 69 28.94 9.21 2.30
CA LEU A 69 29.00 9.02 3.76
C LEU A 69 28.80 10.31 4.57
N ASN A 70 28.80 11.48 3.91
CA ASN A 70 28.65 12.80 4.53
C ASN A 70 27.23 13.37 4.54
N ASP A 71 26.21 12.60 4.11
CA ASP A 71 24.83 13.07 4.16
C ASP A 71 24.32 13.10 5.62
N LYS A 72 24.29 14.30 6.19
CA LYS A 72 23.85 14.59 7.57
C LYS A 72 22.33 14.63 7.71
N ASN A 73 21.57 14.56 6.61
CA ASN A 73 20.10 14.55 6.65
C ASN A 73 19.60 13.13 6.90
N ILE A 74 19.72 12.72 8.15
CA ILE A 74 18.93 11.61 8.68
C ILE A 74 17.66 12.25 9.17
N ASN A 75 16.68 12.29 8.28
CA ASN A 75 15.33 12.31 8.79
C ASN A 75 15.20 11.06 9.67
N GLN A 76 14.89 11.31 10.95
CA GLN A 76 14.28 10.32 11.84
C GLN A 76 13.21 9.56 11.06
N LEU A 77 12.88 8.34 11.47
CA LEU A 77 11.72 7.58 10.99
C LEU A 77 10.45 8.45 11.12
N ARG A 78 10.26 9.39 10.20
CA ARG A 78 9.10 10.22 10.11
C ARG A 78 8.02 9.26 9.64
N GLU A 79 6.86 9.32 10.28
CA GLU A 79 5.63 8.83 9.66
C GLU A 79 5.32 9.74 8.47
N ASP A 80 6.17 9.69 7.46
CA ASP A 80 5.96 10.44 6.24
C ASP A 80 4.68 9.89 5.58
N PRO A 81 3.85 10.78 5.02
CA PRO A 81 2.72 10.37 4.22
C PRO A 81 3.19 9.37 3.15
N CYS A 82 2.54 8.21 3.12
CA CYS A 82 2.79 7.14 2.16
C CYS A 82 1.50 6.94 1.39
N TYR A 83 1.62 6.89 0.07
CA TYR A 83 0.50 6.65 -0.83
C TYR A 83 0.07 5.17 -0.84
N TRP A 84 1.00 4.26 -0.55
CA TRP A 84 0.74 2.82 -0.60
C TRP A 84 0.24 2.30 0.75
N ALA A 85 -0.56 1.23 0.71
CA ALA A 85 -0.86 0.52 1.94
C ALA A 85 0.44 -0.06 2.53
N LYS A 86 0.60 0.13 3.84
CA LYS A 86 1.86 -0.20 4.50
C LYS A 86 1.95 -1.66 4.95
N HIS A 87 0.90 -2.46 4.75
CA HIS A 87 0.83 -3.86 5.18
C HIS A 87 0.25 -4.75 4.07
N ALA A 88 0.60 -6.03 4.15
CA ALA A 88 0.30 -7.01 3.11
C ALA A 88 -1.19 -7.33 3.03
N ALA A 89 -1.64 -7.73 1.83
CA ALA A 89 -2.89 -8.44 1.65
C ALA A 89 -2.94 -9.66 2.58
N THR A 90 -4.07 -9.83 3.24
CA THR A 90 -4.34 -10.88 4.24
C THR A 90 -5.55 -11.68 3.77
N ASP A 91 -5.49 -13.00 3.90
CA ASP A 91 -6.67 -13.85 3.73
C ASP A 91 -7.56 -13.62 4.95
N VAL A 92 -8.60 -12.81 4.78
CA VAL A 92 -9.44 -12.38 5.91
C VAL A 92 -10.37 -13.50 6.38
N LEU A 93 -10.49 -14.59 5.63
CA LEU A 93 -11.34 -15.73 5.97
C LEU A 93 -10.56 -16.84 6.66
N ASP A 94 -9.39 -17.21 6.13
CA ASP A 94 -8.72 -18.50 6.44
C ASP A 94 -9.76 -19.63 6.49
N LEU A 95 -10.59 -19.69 5.43
CA LEU A 95 -11.88 -20.40 5.41
C LEU A 95 -11.73 -21.86 5.85
N ALA A 96 -10.69 -22.54 5.36
CA ALA A 96 -10.43 -23.95 5.66
C ALA A 96 -10.26 -24.24 7.15
N ARG A 97 -9.75 -23.28 7.93
CA ARG A 97 -9.45 -23.43 9.36
C ARG A 97 -10.58 -22.91 10.25
N ASN A 98 -11.49 -22.10 9.70
CA ASN A 98 -12.59 -21.49 10.43
C ASN A 98 -13.93 -22.14 10.07
N GLU A 99 -14.53 -21.81 8.93
CA GLU A 99 -15.83 -22.34 8.50
C GLU A 99 -15.74 -23.75 7.86
N GLY A 100 -14.56 -24.15 7.38
CA GLY A 100 -14.30 -25.46 6.78
C GLY A 100 -14.08 -25.43 5.26
N LYS A 101 -13.46 -26.49 4.74
CA LYS A 101 -13.06 -26.59 3.32
C LYS A 101 -14.22 -26.77 2.35
N GLU A 102 -15.37 -27.21 2.83
CA GLU A 102 -16.57 -27.49 2.02
C GLU A 102 -17.68 -26.46 2.27
N PHE A 103 -17.37 -25.35 2.94
CA PHE A 103 -18.36 -24.35 3.30
C PHE A 103 -19.03 -23.74 2.06
N ASP A 104 -20.37 -23.69 2.09
CA ASP A 104 -21.25 -23.21 1.02
C ASP A 104 -22.22 -22.09 1.47
N GLY A 105 -22.08 -21.62 2.71
CA GLY A 105 -22.88 -20.56 3.28
C GLY A 105 -22.54 -19.16 2.76
N THR A 106 -23.19 -18.14 3.34
CA THR A 106 -22.92 -16.73 3.01
C THR A 106 -21.97 -16.11 4.01
N LEU A 107 -21.00 -15.34 3.52
CA LEU A 107 -20.08 -14.55 4.33
C LEU A 107 -20.12 -13.09 3.91
N GLU A 108 -20.33 -12.19 4.87
CA GLU A 108 -20.32 -10.74 4.72
C GLU A 108 -18.97 -10.19 5.19
N LEU A 109 -18.26 -9.52 4.29
CA LEU A 109 -16.94 -8.93 4.54
C LEU A 109 -17.03 -7.42 4.46
N LEU A 110 -16.40 -6.72 5.41
CA LEU A 110 -16.19 -5.27 5.36
C LEU A 110 -14.69 -4.98 5.32
N LEU A 111 -14.22 -4.34 4.26
CA LEU A 111 -12.82 -3.99 4.06
C LEU A 111 -12.71 -2.46 4.01
N VAL A 112 -12.05 -1.86 5.01
CA VAL A 112 -11.99 -0.40 5.13
C VAL A 112 -10.55 0.13 5.07
N GLY A 113 -10.39 1.22 4.34
CA GLY A 113 -9.13 1.94 4.22
C GLY A 113 -8.40 1.61 2.92
N GLU A 114 -7.20 2.20 2.80
CA GLU A 114 -6.57 2.34 1.49
C GLU A 114 -6.16 1.02 0.82
N SER A 115 -6.40 0.91 -0.50
CA SER A 115 -6.09 -0.24 -1.36
C SER A 115 -6.82 -1.55 -0.98
N SER A 116 -7.95 -1.50 -0.27
CA SER A 116 -8.56 -2.67 0.40
C SER A 116 -8.94 -3.86 -0.51
N LEU A 117 -9.13 -3.63 -1.83
CA LEU A 117 -9.43 -4.70 -2.80
C LEU A 117 -8.40 -5.83 -2.80
N ARG A 118 -7.13 -5.54 -2.47
CA ARG A 118 -6.07 -6.56 -2.37
C ARG A 118 -6.42 -7.68 -1.39
N HIS A 119 -7.11 -7.35 -0.28
CA HIS A 119 -7.54 -8.34 0.71
C HIS A 119 -8.60 -9.28 0.14
N LEU A 120 -9.60 -8.72 -0.57
CA LEU A 120 -10.63 -9.52 -1.22
C LEU A 120 -10.02 -10.45 -2.27
N MET A 121 -9.13 -9.91 -3.12
CA MET A 121 -8.47 -10.70 -4.17
C MET A 121 -7.65 -11.85 -3.57
N TYR A 122 -6.81 -11.54 -2.58
CA TYR A 122 -5.97 -12.52 -1.92
C TYR A 122 -6.81 -13.60 -1.21
N THR A 123 -7.88 -13.21 -0.53
CA THR A 123 -8.83 -14.12 0.12
C THR A 123 -9.49 -15.06 -0.90
N ILE A 124 -10.02 -14.52 -2.00
CA ILE A 124 -10.69 -15.33 -3.03
C ILE A 124 -9.72 -16.31 -3.72
N CYS A 125 -8.48 -15.88 -3.97
CA CYS A 125 -7.46 -16.74 -4.56
C CYS A 125 -7.02 -17.89 -3.64
N LYS A 126 -7.16 -17.73 -2.31
CA LYS A 126 -6.79 -18.73 -1.29
C LYS A 126 -7.95 -19.63 -0.87
N LEU A 127 -9.17 -19.41 -1.38
CA LEU A 127 -10.31 -20.28 -1.11
C LEU A 127 -10.03 -21.73 -1.53
N PRO A 128 -10.40 -22.73 -0.71
CA PRO A 128 -10.35 -24.13 -1.10
C PRO A 128 -11.20 -24.40 -2.35
N ASP A 129 -10.73 -25.24 -3.27
CA ASP A 129 -11.46 -25.61 -4.50
C ASP A 129 -12.81 -26.28 -4.22
N THR A 130 -12.94 -26.93 -3.06
CA THR A 130 -14.15 -27.62 -2.60
C THR A 130 -15.19 -26.66 -2.02
N ALA A 131 -14.81 -25.43 -1.66
CA ALA A 131 -15.71 -24.47 -1.04
C ALA A 131 -16.53 -23.72 -2.10
N LYS A 132 -17.80 -23.47 -1.82
CA LYS A 132 -18.69 -22.70 -2.70
C LYS A 132 -19.43 -21.58 -1.94
N PRO A 133 -18.71 -20.74 -1.18
CA PRO A 133 -19.37 -19.71 -0.40
C PRO A 133 -20.03 -18.66 -1.29
N LYS A 134 -21.11 -18.08 -0.79
CA LYS A 134 -21.61 -16.80 -1.29
C LYS A 134 -20.84 -15.68 -0.59
N ILE A 135 -20.01 -14.96 -1.34
CA ILE A 135 -19.21 -13.85 -0.80
C ILE A 135 -19.91 -12.53 -1.07
N LYS A 136 -20.15 -11.76 -0.01
CA LYS A 136 -20.60 -10.38 -0.13
C LYS A 136 -19.54 -9.49 0.52
N ALA A 137 -18.92 -8.62 -0.28
CA ALA A 137 -17.81 -7.80 0.17
C ALA A 137 -18.18 -6.33 0.02
N THR A 138 -18.18 -5.59 1.12
CA THR A 138 -18.29 -4.13 1.16
C THR A 138 -16.89 -3.55 1.28
N ILE A 139 -16.47 -2.74 0.32
CA ILE A 139 -15.18 -2.05 0.30
C ILE A 139 -15.43 -0.56 0.40
N ASN A 140 -14.88 0.09 1.43
CA ASN A 140 -15.00 1.53 1.58
C ASN A 140 -13.66 2.23 1.32
N GLU A 141 -13.64 3.12 0.33
CA GLU A 141 -12.48 3.96 0.01
C GLU A 141 -12.75 5.45 0.05
N THR A 142 -12.05 6.16 0.93
CA THR A 142 -12.32 7.58 1.19
C THR A 142 -11.58 8.55 0.27
N SER A 143 -10.48 8.08 -0.32
CA SER A 143 -9.64 8.89 -1.20
C SER A 143 -10.16 8.84 -2.64
N SER A 144 -10.34 10.01 -3.27
CA SER A 144 -10.83 10.08 -4.66
C SER A 144 -9.95 9.33 -5.69
N HIS A 145 -8.63 9.27 -5.49
CA HIS A 145 -7.74 8.53 -6.40
C HIS A 145 -7.78 7.02 -6.14
N HIS A 146 -7.87 6.60 -4.87
CA HIS A 146 -8.03 5.18 -4.56
C HIS A 146 -9.42 4.66 -4.95
N LEU A 147 -10.47 5.48 -4.80
CA LEU A 147 -11.81 5.16 -5.28
C LEU A 147 -11.85 4.94 -6.79
N ALA A 148 -11.25 5.84 -7.57
CA ALA A 148 -11.18 5.67 -9.02
C ALA A 148 -10.41 4.41 -9.41
N ARG A 149 -9.25 4.15 -8.78
CA ARG A 149 -8.53 2.88 -8.96
C ARG A 149 -9.39 1.67 -8.62
N LEU A 150 -10.11 1.71 -7.50
CA LEU A 150 -10.98 0.63 -7.04
C LEU A 150 -12.07 0.34 -8.07
N VAL A 151 -12.83 1.36 -8.48
CA VAL A 151 -13.93 1.21 -9.46
C VAL A 151 -13.39 0.68 -10.78
N LEU A 152 -12.37 1.32 -11.37
CA LEU A 152 -11.81 0.90 -12.66
C LEU A 152 -11.24 -0.53 -12.59
N THR A 153 -10.58 -0.89 -11.49
CA THR A 153 -10.03 -2.25 -11.30
C THR A 153 -11.14 -3.28 -11.17
N VAL A 154 -12.18 -3.02 -10.38
CA VAL A 154 -13.30 -3.96 -10.24
C VAL A 154 -14.01 -4.14 -11.58
N LEU A 155 -14.21 -3.08 -12.36
CA LEU A 155 -14.78 -3.19 -13.70
C LEU A 155 -13.90 -4.05 -14.62
N LEU A 156 -12.58 -3.84 -14.66
CA LEU A 156 -11.64 -4.65 -15.43
C LEU A 156 -11.62 -6.12 -15.00
N LEU A 157 -11.50 -6.41 -13.70
CA LEU A 157 -11.38 -7.78 -13.19
C LEU A 157 -12.71 -8.55 -13.13
N THR A 158 -13.83 -7.87 -13.37
CA THR A 158 -15.14 -8.51 -13.52
C THR A 158 -15.63 -8.47 -14.96
N ASP A 159 -14.82 -8.00 -15.90
CA ASP A 159 -15.13 -8.09 -17.32
C ASP A 159 -14.95 -9.54 -17.83
N ASP A 160 -15.93 -10.02 -18.56
CA ASP A 160 -15.92 -11.33 -19.22
C ASP A 160 -15.89 -11.24 -20.75
N SER A 161 -15.89 -10.03 -21.29
CA SER A 161 -15.89 -9.79 -22.74
C SER A 161 -14.50 -9.67 -23.36
N ASN A 162 -13.47 -9.36 -22.57
CA ASN A 162 -12.09 -9.23 -23.02
C ASN A 162 -11.17 -10.31 -22.43
N ASP A 163 -9.96 -10.40 -23.00
CA ASP A 163 -8.91 -11.31 -22.53
C ASP A 163 -8.52 -11.03 -21.06
N PRO A 164 -8.67 -12.00 -20.15
CA PRO A 164 -8.30 -11.84 -18.74
C PRO A 164 -6.84 -11.46 -18.50
N LEU A 165 -5.91 -11.84 -19.38
CA LEU A 165 -4.50 -11.47 -19.24
C LEU A 165 -4.28 -9.99 -19.54
N THR A 166 -4.92 -9.48 -20.59
CA THR A 166 -4.97 -8.05 -20.90
C THR A 166 -5.56 -7.24 -19.74
N ASN A 167 -6.68 -7.70 -19.15
CA ASN A 167 -7.26 -7.08 -17.95
C ASN A 167 -6.27 -7.08 -16.76
N ALA A 168 -5.61 -8.21 -16.52
CA ALA A 168 -4.66 -8.37 -15.42
C ALA A 168 -3.45 -7.42 -15.55
N GLU A 169 -2.80 -7.35 -16.70
CA GLU A 169 -1.65 -6.45 -16.88
C GLU A 169 -2.05 -4.98 -16.86
N THR A 170 -3.20 -4.65 -17.45
CA THR A 170 -3.76 -3.28 -17.36
C THR A 170 -3.96 -2.87 -15.91
N VAL A 171 -4.46 -3.76 -15.04
CA VAL A 171 -4.62 -3.50 -13.60
C VAL A 171 -3.28 -3.32 -12.90
N VAL A 172 -2.27 -4.14 -13.19
CA VAL A 172 -0.92 -4.00 -12.60
C VAL A 172 -0.35 -2.61 -12.89
N HIS A 173 -0.49 -2.13 -14.14
CA HIS A 173 -0.01 -0.82 -14.53
C HIS A 173 -0.87 0.32 -13.98
N LEU A 174 -2.20 0.17 -13.98
CA LEU A 174 -3.13 1.10 -13.34
C LEU A 174 -2.78 1.30 -11.85
N TRP A 175 -2.37 0.23 -11.17
CA TRP A 175 -2.03 0.27 -9.75
C TRP A 175 -0.65 0.84 -9.45
N TYR A 176 0.37 0.43 -10.20
CA TYR A 176 1.76 0.56 -9.72
C TYR A 176 2.70 1.25 -10.70
N SER A 177 2.21 1.64 -11.88
CA SER A 177 3.02 2.30 -12.89
C SER A 177 2.59 3.75 -13.08
N ALA A 178 3.55 4.67 -13.05
CA ALA A 178 3.30 6.10 -13.29
C ALA A 178 2.91 6.39 -14.75
N LYS A 179 3.22 5.47 -15.67
CA LYS A 179 2.85 5.53 -17.09
C LYS A 179 2.39 4.15 -17.55
N MET A 180 1.60 4.14 -18.63
CA MET A 180 1.03 2.96 -19.27
C MET A 180 1.19 3.09 -20.78
N PRO A 181 1.17 2.00 -21.55
CA PRO A 181 1.02 2.06 -23.00
C PRO A 181 -0.32 2.69 -23.38
N SER A 182 -0.33 3.50 -24.44
CA SER A 182 -1.56 4.10 -24.98
C SER A 182 -2.67 3.08 -25.23
N SER A 183 -2.33 1.87 -25.67
CA SER A 183 -3.28 0.77 -25.90
C SER A 183 -3.94 0.28 -24.62
N MET A 184 -3.21 0.21 -23.49
CA MET A 184 -3.81 -0.14 -22.19
C MET A 184 -4.75 0.96 -21.68
N VAL A 185 -4.43 2.24 -21.92
CA VAL A 185 -5.34 3.35 -21.57
C VAL A 185 -6.63 3.28 -22.39
N GLN A 186 -6.52 2.99 -23.68
CA GLN A 186 -7.69 2.74 -24.55
C GLN A 186 -8.49 1.53 -24.08
N HIS A 187 -7.83 0.49 -23.58
CA HIS A 187 -8.47 -0.69 -23.00
C HIS A 187 -9.29 -0.35 -21.75
N VAL A 188 -8.75 0.47 -20.83
CA VAL A 188 -9.51 0.96 -19.67
C VAL A 188 -10.77 1.71 -20.11
N GLU A 189 -10.65 2.62 -21.08
CA GLU A 189 -11.78 3.37 -21.63
C GLU A 189 -12.81 2.46 -22.30
N HIS A 190 -12.35 1.46 -23.06
CA HIS A 190 -13.21 0.49 -23.72
C HIS A 190 -14.07 -0.30 -22.71
N VAL A 191 -13.45 -0.77 -21.62
CA VAL A 191 -14.15 -1.60 -20.62
C VAL A 191 -15.04 -0.77 -19.69
N ALA A 192 -14.56 0.39 -19.22
CA ALA A 192 -15.24 1.15 -18.17
C ALA A 192 -16.05 2.35 -18.69
N GLY A 193 -15.72 2.89 -19.87
CA GLY A 193 -16.23 4.19 -20.32
C GLY A 193 -17.72 4.23 -20.58
N GLU A 194 -18.27 3.24 -21.30
CA GLU A 194 -19.72 3.18 -21.54
C GLU A 194 -20.51 3.02 -20.24
N ILE A 195 -20.04 2.13 -19.35
CA ILE A 195 -20.67 1.88 -18.05
C ILE A 195 -20.73 3.17 -17.22
N LEU A 196 -19.62 3.89 -17.14
CA LEU A 196 -19.53 5.12 -16.36
C LEU A 196 -20.37 6.26 -16.97
N ARG A 197 -20.40 6.38 -18.30
CA ARG A 197 -21.23 7.38 -19.00
C ARG A 197 -22.72 7.13 -18.80
N ILE A 198 -23.18 5.88 -18.95
CA ILE A 198 -24.59 5.53 -18.71
C ILE A 198 -24.98 5.81 -17.26
N ALA A 199 -24.17 5.33 -16.31
CA ALA A 199 -24.42 5.55 -14.88
C ALA A 199 -24.52 7.04 -14.52
N LEU A 200 -23.66 7.88 -15.09
CA LEU A 200 -23.74 9.33 -14.91
C LEU A 200 -25.01 9.93 -15.51
N ALA A 201 -25.36 9.58 -16.74
CA ALA A 201 -26.57 10.10 -17.39
C ALA A 201 -27.83 9.74 -16.58
N ASP A 202 -27.92 8.51 -16.08
CA ASP A 202 -29.03 8.06 -15.24
C ASP A 202 -29.10 8.85 -13.92
N LEU A 203 -27.96 9.08 -13.27
CA LEU A 203 -27.89 9.86 -12.04
C LEU A 203 -28.28 11.32 -12.26
N GLU A 204 -27.90 11.91 -13.39
CA GLU A 204 -28.28 13.29 -13.72
C GLU A 204 -29.78 13.40 -13.96
N PHE A 205 -30.35 12.49 -14.73
CA PHE A 205 -31.79 12.41 -14.93
C PHE A 205 -32.54 12.25 -13.59
N LEU A 206 -32.09 11.34 -12.72
CA LEU A 206 -32.74 11.13 -11.40
C LEU A 206 -32.63 12.36 -10.50
N HIS A 207 -31.50 13.08 -10.57
CA HIS A 207 -31.26 14.29 -9.80
C HIS A 207 -32.15 15.45 -10.27
N GLU A 208 -32.22 15.70 -11.58
CA GLU A 208 -33.05 16.75 -12.19
C GLU A 208 -34.54 16.56 -11.87
N ASN A 209 -34.97 15.31 -11.72
CA ASN A 209 -36.33 14.96 -11.31
C ASN A 209 -36.55 14.93 -9.79
N GLY A 210 -35.59 15.41 -8.98
CA GLY A 210 -35.70 15.50 -7.52
C GLY A 210 -35.74 14.15 -6.78
N ARG A 211 -35.35 13.05 -7.44
CA ARG A 211 -35.40 11.70 -6.86
C ARG A 211 -34.14 11.33 -6.08
N VAL A 212 -33.01 11.97 -6.39
CA VAL A 212 -31.72 11.73 -5.73
C VAL A 212 -31.10 13.07 -5.29
N PRO A 213 -30.87 13.28 -3.97
CA PRO A 213 -30.16 14.45 -3.47
C PRO A 213 -28.72 14.50 -3.97
N LYS A 214 -28.17 15.71 -4.13
CA LYS A 214 -26.83 15.94 -4.70
C LYS A 214 -25.70 15.23 -3.92
N ASP A 215 -25.79 15.22 -2.59
CA ASP A 215 -24.72 14.78 -1.71
C ASP A 215 -24.95 13.38 -1.11
N MET A 216 -26.07 12.74 -1.44
CA MET A 216 -26.39 11.40 -0.95
C MET A 216 -25.80 10.33 -1.87
N PRO A 217 -25.23 9.24 -1.30
CA PRO A 217 -24.93 8.04 -2.07
C PRO A 217 -26.16 7.47 -2.74
N PHE A 218 -25.99 6.94 -3.94
CA PHE A 218 -27.02 6.20 -4.65
C PHE A 218 -26.43 4.91 -5.24
N PRO A 219 -26.92 3.73 -4.84
CA PRO A 219 -26.36 2.47 -5.30
C PRO A 219 -26.77 2.17 -6.74
N ILE A 220 -25.78 1.98 -7.62
CA ILE A 220 -25.97 1.44 -8.97
C ILE A 220 -25.44 0.01 -9.00
N THR A 221 -26.33 -0.95 -9.27
CA THR A 221 -25.96 -2.37 -9.39
C THR A 221 -25.71 -2.74 -10.84
N LEU A 222 -24.51 -3.23 -11.11
CA LEU A 222 -24.04 -3.70 -12.40
C LEU A 222 -23.92 -5.23 -12.37
N PRO A 223 -24.69 -5.96 -13.21
CA PRO A 223 -24.42 -7.37 -13.45
C PRO A 223 -23.12 -7.50 -14.24
N ARG A 224 -22.19 -8.34 -13.78
CA ARG A 224 -20.86 -8.51 -14.41
C ARG A 224 -20.61 -9.93 -14.94
N GLY A 225 -21.67 -10.69 -15.17
CA GLY A 225 -21.56 -12.06 -15.69
C GLY A 225 -21.01 -13.07 -14.69
N GLY A 226 -20.50 -14.19 -15.19
CA GLY A 226 -20.07 -15.34 -14.39
C GLY A 226 -21.17 -16.41 -14.21
N SER A 227 -20.75 -17.68 -14.18
CA SER A 227 -21.64 -18.85 -14.15
C SER A 227 -22.62 -18.89 -12.97
N GLN A 228 -22.26 -18.23 -11.86
CA GLN A 228 -23.04 -18.19 -10.61
C GLN A 228 -23.65 -16.80 -10.31
N GLY A 229 -23.41 -15.80 -11.17
CA GLY A 229 -23.90 -14.43 -11.04
C GLY A 229 -23.07 -13.55 -10.10
N THR A 230 -22.09 -12.81 -10.66
CA THR A 230 -21.37 -11.74 -9.97
C THR A 230 -22.09 -10.40 -10.17
N THR A 231 -22.27 -9.67 -9.08
CA THR A 231 -22.81 -8.30 -9.09
C THR A 231 -21.83 -7.33 -8.46
N VAL A 232 -21.72 -6.14 -9.06
CA VAL A 232 -20.95 -5.02 -8.53
C VAL A 232 -21.92 -3.88 -8.25
N GLU A 233 -22.03 -3.47 -7.00
CA GLU A 233 -22.84 -2.34 -6.58
C GLU A 233 -21.92 -1.16 -6.23
N ILE A 234 -22.08 -0.04 -6.90
CA ILE A 234 -21.31 1.17 -6.66
C ILE A 234 -22.22 2.18 -5.97
N ASP A 235 -21.99 2.39 -4.68
CA ASP A 235 -22.83 3.19 -3.77
C ASP A 235 -22.03 4.41 -3.28
N ILE A 236 -21.92 5.38 -4.19
CA ILE A 236 -21.18 6.63 -4.03
C ILE A 236 -22.04 7.81 -4.50
N ASN A 237 -21.71 9.03 -4.08
CA ASN A 237 -22.49 10.22 -4.45
C ASN A 237 -22.16 10.71 -5.88
N ARG A 238 -22.99 11.62 -6.40
CA ARG A 238 -22.86 12.16 -7.77
C ARG A 238 -21.50 12.79 -8.04
N GLN A 239 -20.93 13.53 -7.08
CA GLN A 239 -19.62 14.16 -7.24
C GLN A 239 -18.51 13.12 -7.38
N GLN A 240 -18.60 12.02 -6.61
CA GLN A 240 -17.65 10.91 -6.67
C GLN A 240 -17.74 10.17 -8.01
N TRP A 241 -18.95 9.92 -8.54
CA TRP A 241 -19.11 9.37 -9.90
C TRP A 241 -18.45 10.25 -10.97
N TRP A 242 -18.70 11.56 -10.90
CA TRP A 242 -18.06 12.53 -11.79
C TRP A 242 -16.54 12.51 -11.67
N GLN A 243 -16.01 12.40 -10.45
CA GLN A 243 -14.57 12.25 -10.23
C GLN A 243 -14.02 10.97 -10.85
N VAL A 244 -14.69 9.83 -10.69
CA VAL A 244 -14.25 8.54 -11.29
C VAL A 244 -14.25 8.63 -12.82
N ASN A 245 -15.35 9.12 -13.42
CA ASN A 245 -15.45 9.26 -14.87
C ASN A 245 -14.43 10.25 -15.43
N LYS A 246 -14.10 11.31 -14.69
CA LYS A 246 -13.05 12.25 -15.10
C LYS A 246 -11.73 11.51 -15.39
N TYR A 247 -11.34 10.48 -14.62
CA TYR A 247 -10.10 9.74 -14.86
C TYR A 247 -10.03 8.99 -16.20
N LEU A 248 -11.13 8.88 -16.93
CA LEU A 248 -11.16 8.33 -18.29
C LEU A 248 -10.87 9.37 -19.38
N SER A 249 -11.08 10.65 -19.09
CA SER A 249 -10.93 11.74 -20.05
C SER A 249 -9.46 11.91 -20.46
N ARG A 250 -9.18 11.75 -21.76
CA ARG A 250 -7.85 12.03 -22.34
C ARG A 250 -7.54 13.51 -22.26
N THR A 251 -6.35 13.87 -21.78
CA THR A 251 -5.91 15.28 -21.75
C THR A 251 -4.52 15.47 -22.35
N LYS A 252 -4.21 16.72 -22.75
CA LYS A 252 -2.98 17.05 -23.47
C LYS A 252 -1.74 16.65 -22.66
N ASN A 253 -0.75 16.13 -23.38
CA ASN A 253 0.52 15.63 -22.85
C ASN A 253 1.16 16.60 -21.83
N VAL A 254 1.21 16.19 -20.55
CA VAL A 254 2.25 16.66 -19.65
C VAL A 254 3.58 16.27 -20.28
N GLY A 255 4.52 17.21 -20.40
CA GLY A 255 5.81 16.90 -21.02
C GLY A 255 6.52 15.79 -20.25
N LYS A 256 7.21 14.86 -20.95
CA LYS A 256 8.02 13.80 -20.31
C LYS A 256 8.99 14.35 -19.23
N ARG A 257 9.42 15.61 -19.38
CA ARG A 257 10.28 16.34 -18.43
C ARG A 257 9.57 16.62 -17.10
N ASP A 258 8.29 16.98 -17.13
CA ASP A 258 7.53 17.38 -15.93
C ASP A 258 7.23 16.15 -15.06
N CYS A 259 6.81 15.03 -15.67
CA CYS A 259 6.59 13.77 -14.95
C CYS A 259 7.85 13.31 -14.19
N LYS A 260 9.03 13.43 -14.81
CA LYS A 260 10.31 13.08 -14.18
C LYS A 260 10.61 14.02 -13.01
N TRP A 261 10.45 15.33 -13.20
CA TRP A 261 10.71 16.32 -12.16
C TRP A 261 9.79 16.14 -10.93
N PHE A 262 8.49 15.87 -11.13
CA PHE A 262 7.56 15.63 -10.00
C PHE A 262 7.96 14.42 -9.18
N ARG A 263 8.35 13.32 -9.84
CA ARG A 263 8.83 12.11 -9.16
C ARG A 263 10.14 12.35 -8.43
N GLU A 264 11.09 13.04 -9.03
CA GLU A 264 12.36 13.38 -8.36
C GLU A 264 12.12 14.24 -7.11
N ARG A 265 11.18 15.18 -7.18
CA ARG A 265 10.76 15.99 -6.05
C ARG A 265 10.10 15.16 -4.95
N ASP A 266 9.14 14.29 -5.28
CA ASP A 266 8.49 13.40 -4.31
C ASP A 266 9.53 12.46 -3.66
N CYS A 267 10.42 11.88 -4.47
CA CYS A 267 11.48 10.99 -4.01
C CYS A 267 12.41 11.68 -3.03
N ARG A 268 12.81 12.93 -3.28
CA ARG A 268 13.67 13.69 -2.38
C ARG A 268 12.99 13.97 -1.03
N ASN A 269 11.67 14.17 -1.02
CA ASN A 269 10.94 14.64 0.16
C ASN A 269 10.39 13.52 1.03
N TYR A 270 9.99 12.38 0.44
CA TYR A 270 9.19 11.36 1.11
C TYR A 270 9.77 9.95 1.03
N THR A 271 11.04 9.82 0.64
CA THR A 271 11.70 8.50 0.57
C THR A 271 13.03 8.50 1.29
N GLU A 272 13.41 7.33 1.79
CA GLU A 272 14.72 7.11 2.40
C GLU A 272 15.84 7.48 1.40
N SER A 273 16.87 8.19 1.88
CA SER A 273 18.00 8.60 1.04
C SER A 273 18.75 7.39 0.49
N LEU A 274 19.36 7.54 -0.69
CA LEU A 274 20.15 6.48 -1.29
C LEU A 274 21.31 6.04 -0.40
N ALA A 275 21.89 6.94 0.39
CA ALA A 275 22.94 6.62 1.34
C ALA A 275 22.44 5.65 2.43
N SER A 276 21.25 5.91 2.99
CA SER A 276 20.66 5.04 4.02
C SER A 276 20.26 3.67 3.45
N ILE A 277 19.65 3.64 2.26
CA ILE A 277 19.27 2.38 1.59
C ILE A 277 20.50 1.50 1.31
N LYS A 278 21.60 2.09 0.83
CA LYS A 278 22.86 1.38 0.58
C LYS A 278 23.47 0.74 1.85
N ARG A 279 23.14 1.25 3.04
CA ARG A 279 23.65 0.70 4.32
C ARG A 279 22.99 -0.62 4.69
N ARG A 280 21.73 -0.83 4.31
CA ARG A 280 20.94 -2.02 4.68
C ARG A 280 20.69 -3.01 3.55
N MET A 281 20.55 -2.55 2.30
CA MET A 281 20.15 -3.38 1.17
C MET A 281 21.33 -3.98 0.39
N THR A 282 21.08 -5.12 -0.28
CA THR A 282 22.03 -5.64 -1.27
C THR A 282 22.12 -4.71 -2.48
N HIS A 283 23.25 -4.68 -3.16
CA HIS A 283 23.44 -3.80 -4.31
C HIS A 283 22.45 -4.06 -5.47
N ALA A 284 22.06 -5.32 -5.71
CA ALA A 284 21.03 -5.65 -6.70
C ALA A 284 19.67 -5.05 -6.33
N ARG A 285 19.28 -5.14 -5.05
CA ARG A 285 18.06 -4.51 -4.53
C ARG A 285 18.08 -2.99 -4.69
N VAL A 286 19.23 -2.34 -4.41
CA VAL A 286 19.44 -0.91 -4.63
C VAL A 286 19.30 -0.54 -6.11
N ALA A 287 19.89 -1.32 -7.01
CA ALA A 287 19.83 -1.07 -8.46
C ALA A 287 18.39 -1.17 -8.99
N GLY A 288 17.63 -2.20 -8.58
CA GLY A 288 16.21 -2.32 -8.89
C GLY A 288 15.42 -1.10 -8.39
N MET A 289 15.62 -0.71 -7.13
CA MET A 289 14.89 0.42 -6.55
C MET A 289 15.20 1.74 -7.23
N LYS A 290 16.47 1.99 -7.54
CA LYS A 290 16.88 3.18 -8.28
C LYS A 290 16.17 3.29 -9.62
N ARG A 291 16.02 2.17 -10.33
CA ARG A 291 15.31 2.14 -11.61
C ARG A 291 13.83 2.45 -11.43
N TRP A 292 13.16 1.77 -10.50
CA TRP A 292 11.75 2.03 -10.21
C TRP A 292 11.50 3.47 -9.73
N ARG A 293 12.38 4.05 -8.89
CA ARG A 293 12.29 5.47 -8.50
C ARG A 293 12.44 6.39 -9.71
N ALA A 294 13.35 6.09 -10.63
CA ALA A 294 13.63 6.94 -11.80
C ALA A 294 12.46 7.03 -12.78
N ASP A 295 11.81 5.92 -13.12
CA ASP A 295 10.77 5.91 -14.16
C ASP A 295 9.35 5.61 -13.66
N GLY A 296 9.22 5.01 -12.48
CA GLY A 296 7.94 4.68 -11.88
C GLY A 296 7.20 3.52 -12.51
N LEU A 297 7.87 2.64 -13.26
CA LEU A 297 7.20 1.51 -13.91
C LEU A 297 7.42 0.22 -13.11
N LEU A 298 6.32 -0.43 -12.73
CA LEU A 298 6.37 -1.78 -12.18
C LEU A 298 6.49 -2.78 -13.34
N LEU A 299 7.73 -3.12 -13.67
CA LEU A 299 8.09 -4.00 -14.78
C LEU A 299 9.31 -4.83 -14.40
N PRO A 300 9.52 -6.00 -15.05
CA PRO A 300 10.80 -6.69 -14.99
C PRO A 300 11.94 -5.74 -15.35
N TYR A 301 13.08 -5.89 -14.68
CA TYR A 301 14.22 -5.01 -14.87
C TYR A 301 14.69 -5.06 -16.34
N GLY A 302 14.71 -6.22 -16.98
CA GLY A 302 15.11 -6.33 -18.39
C GLY A 302 14.12 -5.76 -19.41
N HIS A 303 12.89 -5.44 -19.02
CA HIS A 303 11.81 -5.14 -19.97
C HIS A 303 11.99 -3.75 -20.64
N PRO A 304 11.66 -3.63 -21.94
CA PRO A 304 11.55 -2.35 -22.66
C PRO A 304 10.63 -1.35 -21.94
N ARG A 305 10.86 -0.05 -22.15
CA ARG A 305 10.12 1.03 -21.45
C ARG A 305 9.61 2.12 -22.39
N GLU A 306 9.92 2.00 -23.67
CA GLU A 306 9.63 2.94 -24.75
C GLU A 306 8.12 3.04 -24.99
N GLU A 307 7.42 1.90 -24.91
CA GLU A 307 5.96 1.79 -25.07
C GLU A 307 5.18 2.44 -23.92
N PHE A 308 5.82 2.65 -22.75
CA PHE A 308 5.20 3.27 -21.57
C PHE A 308 5.30 4.79 -21.67
N ASP A 309 4.56 5.34 -22.62
CA ASP A 309 4.63 6.74 -23.05
C ASP A 309 3.53 7.63 -22.47
N THR A 310 2.44 7.03 -22.00
CA THR A 310 1.23 7.74 -21.59
C THR A 310 1.16 7.79 -20.07
N PRO A 311 1.07 8.98 -19.44
CA PRO A 311 0.84 9.06 -18.00
C PRO A 311 -0.36 8.22 -17.58
N ASN A 312 -0.22 7.49 -16.47
CA ASN A 312 -1.34 6.75 -15.89
C ASN A 312 -2.47 7.75 -15.59
N PRO A 313 -3.73 7.48 -16.03
CA PRO A 313 -4.64 8.50 -16.54
C PRO A 313 -4.72 9.81 -15.74
N TYR A 314 -4.69 10.91 -16.50
CA TYR A 314 -4.66 12.31 -16.07
C TYR A 314 -5.75 13.12 -16.73
N VAL A 315 -6.32 14.06 -15.96
CA VAL A 315 -7.25 15.09 -16.43
C VAL A 315 -6.63 16.47 -16.30
N PHE A 316 -6.63 17.23 -17.39
CA PHE A 316 -6.62 18.68 -17.49
C PHE A 316 -8.00 19.21 -17.96
N SER A 317 -8.60 20.11 -17.20
CA SER A 317 -9.73 20.95 -17.65
C SER A 317 -9.24 22.40 -17.70
N LEU A 318 -9.57 23.14 -18.77
CA LEU A 318 -9.27 24.58 -18.91
C LEU A 318 -10.06 25.45 -17.91
N GLU A 319 -11.08 24.88 -17.28
CA GLU A 319 -11.83 25.47 -16.18
C GLU A 319 -11.62 24.57 -14.96
N LEU A 320 -10.84 25.05 -13.99
CA LEU A 320 -10.61 24.56 -12.62
C LEU A 320 -10.99 23.08 -12.32
N ASP A 321 -9.99 22.27 -11.93
CA ASP A 321 -10.04 20.92 -11.34
C ASP A 321 -9.73 19.75 -12.30
N GLY A 322 -8.44 19.57 -12.61
CA GLY A 322 -7.86 18.40 -13.25
C GLY A 322 -7.20 17.44 -12.24
N ARG A 323 -7.44 16.12 -12.32
CA ARG A 323 -6.84 15.10 -11.41
C ARG A 323 -6.33 13.89 -12.20
N SER A 324 -5.05 13.49 -12.03
CA SER A 324 -4.56 12.11 -12.33
C SER A 324 -4.46 11.29 -11.06
N LEU A 325 -4.51 9.96 -11.24
CA LEU A 325 -4.17 8.99 -10.20
C LEU A 325 -2.77 9.23 -9.62
N PHE A 326 -1.84 9.72 -10.43
CA PHE A 326 -0.44 9.99 -10.07
C PHE A 326 0.04 11.44 -10.31
N PHE A 327 -0.80 12.35 -10.77
CA PHE A 327 -0.41 13.74 -11.06
C PHE A 327 -1.59 14.70 -10.80
N GLN A 328 -1.60 15.39 -9.66
CA GLN A 328 -2.64 16.33 -9.25
C GLN A 328 -2.32 17.77 -9.69
N ASP A 329 -3.33 18.64 -9.68
CA ASP A 329 -3.19 20.09 -9.88
C ASP A 329 -2.07 20.69 -8.99
N ASN A 330 -1.43 21.75 -9.46
CA ASN A 330 -0.16 22.32 -8.96
C ASN A 330 1.10 21.47 -9.17
N SER A 331 1.17 20.62 -10.20
CA SER A 331 2.45 19.97 -10.51
C SER A 331 2.88 19.02 -9.37
N LEU A 332 1.93 18.25 -8.82
CA LEU A 332 2.13 17.41 -7.63
C LEU A 332 1.91 15.93 -7.95
N TYR A 333 2.94 15.11 -7.76
CA TYR A 333 2.83 13.65 -7.69
C TYR A 333 2.23 13.26 -6.32
N PRO A 334 1.40 12.20 -6.19
CA PRO A 334 0.82 11.82 -4.92
C PRO A 334 1.90 11.65 -3.89
N ILE A 335 1.69 12.29 -2.76
CA ILE A 335 2.69 12.40 -1.71
C ILE A 335 3.09 11.00 -1.26
N GLY A 336 4.38 10.68 -1.41
CA GLY A 336 4.94 9.40 -1.02
C GLY A 336 4.68 8.26 -2.00
N ALA A 337 4.16 8.51 -3.21
CA ALA A 337 4.00 7.47 -4.23
C ALA A 337 5.33 7.04 -4.88
N THR A 338 6.46 7.70 -4.56
CA THR A 338 7.82 7.22 -4.87
C THR A 338 8.42 6.39 -3.74
N GLN A 339 7.67 6.13 -2.67
CA GLN A 339 7.92 4.97 -1.80
C GLN A 339 7.51 3.69 -2.51
N GLU A 340 7.84 2.52 -1.97
CA GLU A 340 7.66 1.27 -2.70
C GLU A 340 6.33 0.57 -2.36
N PRO A 341 5.56 0.09 -3.36
CA PRO A 341 4.29 -0.61 -3.12
C PRO A 341 4.45 -2.07 -2.65
N LEU A 342 5.69 -2.56 -2.48
CA LEU A 342 5.96 -3.98 -2.19
C LEU A 342 5.28 -4.47 -0.90
N ALA A 343 5.09 -3.57 0.08
CA ALA A 343 4.45 -3.92 1.36
C ALA A 343 2.99 -4.32 1.22
N GLU A 344 2.31 -3.99 0.11
CA GLU A 344 0.91 -4.36 -0.12
C GLU A 344 0.71 -5.86 -0.32
N TRP A 345 1.79 -6.64 -0.49
CA TRP A 345 1.74 -8.08 -0.73
C TRP A 345 2.64 -8.87 0.21
N PRO A 346 2.32 -10.15 0.53
CA PRO A 346 3.11 -10.96 1.45
C PRO A 346 4.57 -11.13 0.98
N MET A 347 5.52 -10.60 1.76
CA MET A 347 6.95 -10.59 1.44
C MET A 347 7.48 -11.96 0.99
N LYS A 348 7.16 -13.01 1.74
CA LYS A 348 7.68 -14.36 1.48
C LYS A 348 7.15 -14.93 0.16
N GLU A 349 5.88 -14.73 -0.15
CA GLU A 349 5.27 -15.22 -1.39
C GLU A 349 5.82 -14.45 -2.59
N LEU A 350 5.89 -13.12 -2.50
CA LEU A 350 6.41 -12.25 -3.55
C LEU A 350 7.89 -12.52 -3.85
N LEU A 351 8.76 -12.57 -2.83
CA LEU A 351 10.21 -12.74 -3.04
C LEU A 351 10.60 -14.15 -3.50
N ASN A 352 9.76 -15.15 -3.23
CA ASN A 352 9.94 -16.52 -3.71
C ASN A 352 9.21 -16.80 -5.03
N TYR A 353 8.46 -15.82 -5.56
CA TYR A 353 7.77 -15.98 -6.82
C TYR A 353 8.77 -16.27 -7.95
N ASP A 354 8.48 -17.30 -8.74
CA ASP A 354 9.32 -17.68 -9.87
C ASP A 354 8.97 -16.83 -11.08
N CYS A 355 9.95 -16.04 -11.53
CA CYS A 355 9.89 -15.23 -12.74
C CYS A 355 11.04 -15.56 -13.69
N GLY A 356 11.59 -16.77 -13.59
CA GLY A 356 12.73 -17.23 -14.37
C GLY A 356 14.08 -16.79 -13.81
N PRO A 357 15.12 -16.72 -14.65
CA PRO A 357 16.52 -16.65 -14.21
C PRO A 357 16.93 -15.35 -13.50
N ALA A 358 16.14 -14.28 -13.58
CA ALA A 358 16.42 -13.00 -12.91
C ALA A 358 16.05 -13.03 -11.40
N LEU A 359 16.73 -13.88 -10.63
CA LEU A 359 16.37 -14.20 -9.24
C LEU A 359 16.35 -13.00 -8.27
N ASN A 360 17.09 -11.93 -8.55
CA ASN A 360 17.15 -10.73 -7.72
C ASN A 360 16.20 -9.62 -8.19
N ASP A 361 15.44 -9.82 -9.26
CA ASP A 361 14.50 -8.82 -9.80
C ASP A 361 13.20 -8.77 -8.98
N VAL A 362 13.23 -8.03 -7.87
CA VAL A 362 12.08 -7.88 -6.96
C VAL A 362 10.86 -7.25 -7.64
N TYR A 363 11.06 -6.30 -8.57
CA TYR A 363 9.95 -5.63 -9.25
C TYR A 363 9.36 -6.51 -10.35
N GLY A 364 10.19 -7.27 -11.07
CA GLY A 364 9.71 -8.32 -11.97
C GLY A 364 8.92 -9.40 -11.24
N LYS A 365 9.40 -9.86 -10.07
CA LYS A 365 8.67 -10.78 -9.21
C LYS A 365 7.31 -10.24 -8.79
N MET A 366 7.27 -8.98 -8.32
CA MET A 366 5.99 -8.34 -7.97
C MET A 366 5.06 -8.23 -9.18
N PHE A 367 5.57 -7.82 -10.35
CA PHE A 367 4.79 -7.71 -11.58
C PHE A 367 4.07 -9.04 -11.91
N TYR A 368 4.83 -10.13 -12.01
CA TYR A 368 4.26 -11.43 -12.37
C TYR A 368 3.39 -12.02 -11.25
N TYR A 369 3.75 -11.81 -9.99
CA TYR A 369 2.94 -12.23 -8.84
C TYR A 369 1.56 -11.58 -8.85
N VAL A 370 1.50 -10.25 -9.01
CA VAL A 370 0.23 -9.51 -9.02
C VAL A 370 -0.57 -9.82 -10.29
N ARG A 371 0.07 -9.92 -11.45
CA ARG A 371 -0.59 -10.35 -12.69
C ARG A 371 -1.29 -11.69 -12.51
N ASN A 372 -0.60 -12.68 -11.95
CA ASN A 372 -1.16 -14.01 -11.74
C ASN A 372 -2.21 -14.04 -10.61
N MET A 373 -2.09 -13.17 -9.61
CA MET A 373 -3.16 -12.94 -8.62
C MET A 373 -4.44 -12.42 -9.30
N CYS A 374 -4.32 -11.44 -10.21
CA CYS A 374 -5.45 -10.91 -10.97
C CYS A 374 -6.10 -11.96 -11.88
N LEU A 375 -5.29 -12.80 -12.55
CA LEU A 375 -5.78 -13.92 -13.37
C LEU A 375 -6.56 -14.93 -12.54
N THR A 376 -5.98 -15.36 -11.42
CA THR A 376 -6.60 -16.34 -10.52
C THR A 376 -7.90 -15.77 -9.94
N PHE A 377 -7.90 -14.49 -9.56
CA PHE A 377 -9.09 -13.81 -9.06
C PHE A 377 -10.21 -13.79 -10.11
N GLN A 378 -9.91 -13.40 -11.36
CA GLN A 378 -10.88 -13.40 -12.46
C GLN A 378 -11.48 -14.78 -12.71
N GLN A 379 -10.68 -15.84 -12.62
CA GLN A 379 -11.16 -17.22 -12.76
C GLN A 379 -12.08 -17.62 -11.60
N ARG A 380 -11.65 -17.35 -10.36
CA ARG A 380 -12.38 -17.72 -9.13
C ARG A 380 -13.69 -16.97 -9.00
N ILE A 381 -13.69 -15.65 -9.19
CA ILE A 381 -14.89 -14.82 -9.01
C ILE A 381 -16.02 -15.24 -9.95
N LYS A 382 -15.71 -15.68 -11.19
CA LYS A 382 -16.69 -16.19 -12.16
C LYS A 382 -17.36 -17.51 -11.73
N SER A 383 -16.71 -18.28 -10.86
CA SER A 383 -17.21 -19.55 -10.32
C SER A 383 -17.96 -19.40 -9.00
N LEU A 384 -17.89 -18.23 -8.36
CA LEU A 384 -18.49 -17.96 -7.05
C LEU A 384 -19.73 -17.08 -7.19
N LYS A 385 -20.66 -17.24 -6.26
CA LYS A 385 -21.76 -16.27 -6.11
C LYS A 385 -21.24 -15.08 -5.33
N SER A 386 -21.04 -13.96 -5.99
CA SER A 386 -20.38 -12.79 -5.38
C SER A 386 -21.16 -11.49 -5.55
N HIS A 387 -21.11 -10.66 -4.51
CA HIS A 387 -21.61 -9.29 -4.53
C HIS A 387 -20.52 -8.36 -3.99
N ILE A 388 -20.03 -7.43 -4.80
CA ILE A 388 -19.00 -6.46 -4.42
C ILE A 388 -19.67 -5.10 -4.33
N ARG A 389 -19.80 -4.57 -3.12
CA ARG A 389 -20.28 -3.22 -2.84
C ARG A 389 -19.10 -2.26 -2.65
N ILE A 390 -19.13 -1.12 -3.32
CA ILE A 390 -18.12 -0.07 -3.22
C ILE A 390 -18.76 1.16 -2.59
N ASN A 391 -18.20 1.62 -1.47
CA ASN A 391 -18.57 2.87 -0.81
C ASN A 391 -17.40 3.85 -0.77
N SER A 392 -17.70 5.13 -0.53
CA SER A 392 -16.68 6.17 -0.31
C SER A 392 -17.17 7.19 0.71
N MET A 393 -17.02 6.85 1.99
CA MET A 393 -17.53 7.66 3.10
C MET A 393 -16.56 7.65 4.29
N ALA A 394 -16.57 8.71 5.10
CA ALA A 394 -15.85 8.70 6.37
C ALA A 394 -16.38 7.57 7.27
N ILE A 395 -15.50 7.01 8.11
CA ILE A 395 -15.80 5.80 8.89
C ILE A 395 -17.03 5.95 9.80
N HIS A 396 -17.26 7.15 10.34
CA HIS A 396 -18.45 7.44 11.15
C HIS A 396 -19.73 7.40 10.30
N THR A 397 -19.72 8.03 9.12
CA THR A 397 -20.86 8.04 8.20
C THR A 397 -21.15 6.64 7.67
N LEU A 398 -20.09 5.88 7.37
CA LEU A 398 -20.18 4.48 6.94
C LEU A 398 -20.87 3.63 8.00
N ALA A 399 -20.51 3.78 9.29
CA ALA A 399 -21.13 3.02 10.37
C ALA A 399 -22.63 3.27 10.49
N VAL A 400 -23.06 4.52 10.32
CA VAL A 400 -24.49 4.87 10.32
C VAL A 400 -25.18 4.32 9.06
N HIS A 401 -24.56 4.50 7.89
CA HIS A 401 -25.08 4.06 6.59
C HIS A 401 -25.33 2.54 6.55
N LEU A 402 -24.37 1.75 7.04
CA LEU A 402 -24.45 0.30 7.06
C LEU A 402 -25.25 -0.25 8.26
N GLY A 403 -25.21 0.45 9.40
CA GLY A 403 -25.73 -0.05 10.67
C GLY A 403 -27.15 0.39 11.01
N ARG A 404 -27.69 1.44 10.37
CA ARG A 404 -28.95 2.09 10.78
C ARG A 404 -29.92 2.42 9.64
N GLY A 405 -29.69 1.88 8.43
CA GLY A 405 -30.67 1.89 7.33
C GLY A 405 -31.81 0.88 7.53
N SER A 406 -32.72 0.78 6.55
CA SER A 406 -33.83 -0.19 6.57
C SER A 406 -33.36 -1.66 6.62
N VAL A 407 -32.11 -1.93 6.24
CA VAL A 407 -31.44 -3.23 6.40
C VAL A 407 -30.13 -2.98 7.15
N ARG A 408 -30.08 -3.41 8.42
CA ARG A 408 -28.86 -3.38 9.22
C ARG A 408 -27.92 -4.48 8.75
N LEU A 409 -26.75 -4.09 8.25
CA LEU A 409 -25.71 -5.03 7.87
C LEU A 409 -24.88 -5.42 9.09
N GLN A 410 -24.51 -6.70 9.12
CA GLN A 410 -23.53 -7.25 10.04
C GLN A 410 -22.53 -8.10 9.26
N PHE A 411 -21.28 -8.11 9.73
CA PHE A 411 -20.16 -8.68 9.01
C PHE A 411 -19.51 -9.83 9.77
N ASP A 412 -19.15 -10.87 9.03
CA ASP A 412 -18.39 -12.02 9.50
C ASP A 412 -16.91 -11.67 9.62
N ARG A 413 -16.40 -10.79 8.77
CA ARG A 413 -15.02 -10.28 8.84
C ARG A 413 -15.00 -8.78 8.60
N ILE A 414 -14.23 -8.07 9.42
CA ILE A 414 -13.95 -6.65 9.21
C ILE A 414 -12.43 -6.46 9.19
N GLU A 415 -11.87 -5.93 8.10
CA GLU A 415 -10.45 -5.57 8.01
C GLU A 415 -10.33 -4.04 8.14
N ALA A 416 -9.60 -3.58 9.16
CA ALA A 416 -9.47 -2.15 9.50
C ALA A 416 -8.06 -1.74 9.93
N ALA A 417 -7.02 -2.45 9.48
CA ALA A 417 -5.63 -2.20 9.83
C ALA A 417 -5.18 -0.76 9.57
N HIS A 418 -5.71 -0.10 8.53
CA HIS A 418 -5.34 1.27 8.18
C HIS A 418 -5.64 2.29 9.29
N TYR A 419 -6.71 2.09 10.06
CA TYR A 419 -7.22 3.10 11.00
C TYR A 419 -6.62 3.00 12.40
N TRP A 420 -6.25 1.80 12.84
CA TRP A 420 -5.98 1.54 14.26
C TRP A 420 -4.84 2.39 14.85
N ASP A 421 -3.68 2.46 14.20
CA ASP A 421 -2.54 3.24 14.71
C ASP A 421 -2.83 4.76 14.77
N LYS A 422 -3.80 5.25 14.00
CA LYS A 422 -4.17 6.67 13.94
C LYS A 422 -5.34 7.00 14.87
N ARG A 423 -6.34 6.12 14.92
CA ARG A 423 -7.65 6.37 15.56
C ARG A 423 -8.24 5.08 16.13
N PRO A 424 -7.65 4.51 17.19
CA PRO A 424 -8.09 3.22 17.71
C PRO A 424 -9.50 3.29 18.31
N PHE A 425 -9.87 4.40 18.97
CA PHE A 425 -11.19 4.59 19.57
C PHE A 425 -12.31 4.65 18.53
N ILE A 426 -12.22 5.57 17.55
CA ILE A 426 -13.23 5.68 16.48
C ILE A 426 -13.38 4.37 15.70
N THR A 427 -12.29 3.61 15.52
CA THR A 427 -12.32 2.31 14.83
C THR A 427 -13.21 1.33 15.57
N MET A 428 -13.06 1.23 16.90
CA MET A 428 -13.87 0.33 17.71
C MET A 428 -15.34 0.78 17.78
N VAL A 429 -15.59 2.06 18.01
CA VAL A 429 -16.97 2.59 18.12
C VAL A 429 -17.73 2.45 16.80
N SER A 430 -17.06 2.70 15.67
CA SER A 430 -17.70 2.69 14.34
C SER A 430 -17.89 1.27 13.79
N LEU A 431 -16.89 0.39 13.94
CA LEU A 431 -16.91 -0.92 13.28
C LEU A 431 -17.33 -2.05 14.20
N GLY A 432 -17.17 -1.87 15.51
CA GLY A 432 -17.40 -2.91 16.48
C GLY A 432 -18.82 -3.46 16.49
N THR A 433 -19.82 -2.59 16.39
CA THR A 433 -21.25 -2.96 16.38
C THR A 433 -21.73 -3.52 15.04
N LEU A 434 -20.92 -3.36 13.98
CA LEU A 434 -21.15 -3.98 12.68
C LEU A 434 -20.60 -5.42 12.63
N LEU A 435 -19.75 -5.83 13.57
CA LEU A 435 -19.28 -7.22 13.66
C LEU A 435 -20.41 -8.11 14.15
N ARG A 436 -20.62 -9.27 13.51
CA ARG A 436 -21.56 -10.28 13.98
C ARG A 436 -21.25 -10.72 15.40
N HIS A 437 -22.31 -11.01 16.15
CA HIS A 437 -22.19 -11.60 17.48
C HIS A 437 -21.62 -13.01 17.41
N GLU A 438 -20.91 -13.45 18.45
CA GLU A 438 -20.32 -14.79 18.48
C GLU A 438 -21.33 -15.93 18.45
N ASP A 439 -22.54 -15.67 18.92
CA ASP A 439 -23.64 -16.62 18.88
C ASP A 439 -24.17 -16.83 17.45
N GLU A 440 -23.97 -15.86 16.56
CA GLU A 440 -24.34 -15.97 15.15
C GLU A 440 -23.21 -16.58 14.31
N ASN A 441 -21.98 -16.11 14.51
CA ASN A 441 -20.80 -16.68 13.90
C ASN A 441 -19.64 -16.68 14.91
N PRO A 442 -19.22 -17.85 15.43
CA PRO A 442 -18.15 -17.93 16.43
C PRO A 442 -16.78 -17.52 15.87
N ASN A 443 -16.63 -17.53 14.54
CA ASN A 443 -15.43 -17.11 13.82
C ASN A 443 -15.44 -15.63 13.45
N ALA A 444 -16.54 -14.90 13.72
CA ALA A 444 -16.62 -13.47 13.43
C ALA A 444 -15.42 -12.72 14.03
N THR A 445 -14.71 -11.96 13.18
CA THR A 445 -13.46 -11.32 13.57
C THR A 445 -13.29 -9.94 12.95
N LEU A 446 -13.00 -8.94 13.80
CA LEU A 446 -12.47 -7.64 13.37
C LEU A 446 -10.94 -7.69 13.45
N LEU A 447 -10.26 -7.35 12.36
CA LEU A 447 -8.81 -7.33 12.25
C LEU A 447 -8.30 -5.89 12.30
N THR A 448 -7.35 -5.63 13.20
CA THR A 448 -6.60 -4.38 13.24
C THR A 448 -5.10 -4.66 13.31
N LEU A 449 -4.29 -3.64 13.02
CA LEU A 449 -2.83 -3.74 12.98
C LEU A 449 -2.20 -2.55 13.67
N THR A 450 -1.12 -2.80 14.40
CA THR A 450 -0.27 -1.75 14.97
C THR A 450 1.21 -2.01 14.72
N ARG A 451 1.95 -0.94 14.45
CA ARG A 451 3.43 -0.96 14.43
C ARG A 451 4.03 -0.23 15.62
N LYS A 452 3.22 0.56 16.33
CA LYS A 452 3.64 1.34 17.50
C LYS A 452 3.99 0.45 18.70
N THR A 453 3.50 -0.79 18.72
CA THR A 453 3.76 -1.79 19.77
C THR A 453 5.22 -2.15 19.99
N VAL A 454 6.11 -1.87 19.04
CA VAL A 454 7.53 -2.25 19.15
C VAL A 454 8.48 -1.07 19.12
N ASP A 455 7.98 0.16 18.96
CA ASP A 455 8.78 1.38 18.83
C ASP A 455 8.33 2.46 19.84
N HIS A 456 8.07 2.03 21.07
CA HIS A 456 7.69 2.92 22.17
C HIS A 456 8.77 2.96 23.25
N ASN A 457 8.77 4.04 24.03
CA ASN A 457 9.73 4.31 25.10
C ASN A 457 9.14 4.19 26.51
N LEU A 458 8.04 3.44 26.67
CA LEU A 458 7.44 3.16 27.98
C LEU A 458 8.50 2.72 29.01
N GLN A 459 8.39 3.24 30.23
CA GLN A 459 9.33 2.94 31.32
C GLN A 459 9.45 1.43 31.58
N SER A 460 8.37 0.67 31.36
CA SER A 460 8.32 -0.78 31.54
C SER A 460 9.24 -1.59 30.60
N VAL A 461 9.76 -0.98 29.53
CA VAL A 461 10.73 -1.61 28.60
C VAL A 461 12.06 -0.86 28.53
N ALA A 462 12.28 0.15 29.37
CA ALA A 462 13.49 0.99 29.33
C ALA A 462 14.79 0.19 29.57
N ALA A 463 14.74 -0.80 30.48
CA ALA A 463 15.88 -1.68 30.75
C ALA A 463 16.23 -2.57 29.55
N ASP A 464 15.22 -3.10 28.84
CA ASP A 464 15.44 -3.88 27.61
C ASP A 464 16.09 -3.05 26.51
N LEU A 465 15.60 -1.81 26.30
CA LEU A 465 16.18 -0.88 25.33
C LEU A 465 17.62 -0.48 25.71
N TYR A 466 17.92 -0.34 27.00
CA TYR A 466 19.29 -0.11 27.47
C TYR A 466 20.19 -1.31 27.18
N GLN A 467 19.74 -2.53 27.48
CA GLN A 467 20.48 -3.75 27.18
C GLN A 467 20.72 -3.93 25.68
N GLU A 468 19.69 -3.72 24.86
CA GLU A 468 19.81 -3.82 23.40
C GLU A 468 20.88 -2.86 22.84
N ARG A 469 20.98 -1.65 23.38
CA ARG A 469 22.06 -0.71 23.02
C ARG A 469 23.45 -1.25 23.33
N GLN A 470 23.64 -1.99 24.42
CA GLN A 470 24.94 -2.61 24.74
C GLN A 470 25.30 -3.69 23.71
N LEU A 471 24.32 -4.46 23.25
CA LEU A 471 24.49 -5.53 22.25
C LEU A 471 24.92 -5.03 20.86
N MET A 472 24.96 -3.71 20.65
CA MET A 472 25.62 -3.14 19.47
C MET A 472 27.12 -3.47 19.44
N CYS A 473 27.79 -3.42 20.60
CA CYS A 473 29.25 -3.49 20.70
C CYS A 473 29.76 -4.82 21.29
N ILE A 474 28.86 -5.68 21.77
CA ILE A 474 29.23 -6.99 22.35
C ILE A 474 28.48 -8.13 21.68
N GLU A 475 29.09 -9.31 21.71
CA GLU A 475 28.46 -10.55 21.25
C GLU A 475 27.28 -10.93 22.14
N ASN A 476 26.26 -11.54 21.53
CA ASN A 476 25.06 -12.00 22.19
C ASN A 476 24.87 -13.53 22.04
N GLY A 477 25.82 -14.26 21.46
CA GLY A 477 25.71 -15.71 21.26
C GLY A 477 24.49 -16.12 20.43
N THR A 478 24.05 -15.27 19.50
CA THR A 478 22.99 -15.59 18.54
C THR A 478 23.54 -15.60 17.13
N LYS A 479 22.79 -16.15 16.17
CA LYS A 479 23.19 -16.12 14.76
C LYS A 479 23.41 -14.69 14.23
N LEU A 480 22.89 -13.67 14.92
CA LEU A 480 23.13 -12.28 14.59
C LEU A 480 24.61 -11.92 14.61
N ASP A 481 25.42 -12.48 15.52
CA ASP A 481 26.84 -12.15 15.63
C ASP A 481 27.63 -12.57 14.38
N GLU A 482 27.16 -13.59 13.66
CA GLU A 482 27.72 -13.98 12.36
C GLU A 482 27.16 -13.13 11.20
N LEU A 483 25.86 -12.85 11.22
CA LEU A 483 25.15 -12.15 10.12
C LEU A 483 25.40 -10.63 10.10
N ALA A 484 25.59 -10.04 11.27
CA ALA A 484 25.92 -8.65 11.52
C ALA A 484 26.75 -8.56 12.81
N PRO A 485 28.09 -8.70 12.73
CA PRO A 485 28.96 -8.71 13.90
C PRO A 485 28.90 -7.43 14.74
N PRO A 486 29.21 -7.50 16.05
CA PRO A 486 29.31 -6.33 16.91
C PRO A 486 30.27 -5.26 16.35
N ILE A 487 29.95 -4.00 16.62
CA ILE A 487 30.71 -2.85 16.14
C ILE A 487 31.78 -2.43 17.15
N SER A 488 32.90 -1.89 16.68
CA SER A 488 33.94 -1.34 17.55
C SER A 488 33.46 -0.07 18.26
N LEU A 489 33.84 0.10 19.54
CA LEU A 489 33.61 1.36 20.26
C LEU A 489 34.21 2.53 19.48
N GLY A 490 33.42 3.60 19.28
CA GLY A 490 33.83 4.78 18.50
C GLY A 490 33.68 4.64 16.98
N ALA A 491 33.14 3.53 16.46
CA ALA A 491 32.83 3.41 15.04
C ALA A 491 31.90 4.55 14.56
N PRO A 492 32.08 5.07 13.33
CA PRO A 492 31.23 6.13 12.80
C PRO A 492 29.76 5.73 12.87
N LYS A 493 28.91 6.56 13.49
CA LYS A 493 27.47 6.29 13.72
C LYS A 493 26.76 5.77 12.47
N TYR A 494 27.21 6.19 11.29
CA TYR A 494 26.56 5.99 9.99
C TYR A 494 27.26 4.95 9.09
N HIS A 495 28.10 4.09 9.66
CA HIS A 495 28.72 3.01 8.92
C HIS A 495 27.70 1.89 8.59
N PRO A 496 27.72 1.27 7.38
CA PRO A 496 26.77 0.20 7.01
C PRO A 496 26.68 -0.95 8.02
N ARG A 497 27.81 -1.33 8.66
CA ARG A 497 27.81 -2.36 9.70
C ARG A 497 26.94 -1.98 10.91
N ASN A 498 26.91 -0.71 11.29
CA ASN A 498 26.13 -0.22 12.43
C ASN A 498 24.64 -0.34 12.14
N THR A 499 24.18 0.16 10.98
CA THR A 499 22.77 0.07 10.58
C THR A 499 22.30 -1.39 10.49
N ARG A 500 23.12 -2.29 9.94
CA ARG A 500 22.78 -3.72 9.85
C ARG A 500 22.73 -4.39 11.22
N ARG A 501 23.63 -4.03 12.14
CA ARG A 501 23.60 -4.53 13.53
C ARG A 501 22.35 -4.04 14.26
N GLU A 502 22.05 -2.75 14.18
CA GLU A 502 20.89 -2.11 14.82
C GLU A 502 19.57 -2.75 14.35
N LEU A 503 19.36 -2.82 13.03
CA LEU A 503 18.19 -3.47 12.45
C LEU A 503 18.16 -4.97 12.75
N GLY A 504 19.32 -5.62 12.82
CA GLY A 504 19.42 -7.02 13.20
C GLY A 504 19.05 -7.28 14.65
N LEU A 505 19.35 -6.38 15.58
CA LEU A 505 18.88 -6.50 16.97
C LEU A 505 17.35 -6.45 17.05
N LEU A 506 16.70 -5.62 16.22
CA LEU A 506 15.25 -5.58 16.13
C LEU A 506 14.65 -6.92 15.70
N VAL A 507 15.32 -7.69 14.83
CA VAL A 507 14.89 -9.05 14.43
C VAL A 507 14.86 -10.01 15.61
N TRP A 508 15.79 -9.90 16.56
CA TRP A 508 15.88 -10.77 17.75
C TRP A 508 15.15 -10.22 18.98
N ARG A 509 14.52 -9.04 18.89
CA ARG A 509 13.77 -8.43 19.99
C ARG A 509 12.57 -9.30 20.38
N ASN A 510 12.26 -9.33 21.67
CA ASN A 510 11.04 -9.96 22.17
C ASN A 510 9.82 -9.06 21.89
N TRP A 511 9.28 -9.12 20.66
CA TRP A 511 8.16 -8.28 20.24
C TRP A 511 6.88 -8.49 21.05
N ASP A 512 6.64 -9.71 21.55
CA ASP A 512 5.48 -9.99 22.39
C ASP A 512 5.54 -9.22 23.70
N LYS A 513 6.70 -9.18 24.37
CA LYS A 513 6.89 -8.39 25.60
C LYS A 513 6.60 -6.90 25.35
N PHE A 514 7.15 -6.32 24.29
CA PHE A 514 6.92 -4.90 23.96
C PHE A 514 5.44 -4.65 23.65
N SER A 515 4.85 -5.47 22.78
CA SER A 515 3.45 -5.34 22.38
C SER A 515 2.50 -5.47 23.56
N ASP A 516 2.69 -6.45 24.44
CA ASP A 516 1.78 -6.69 25.55
C ASP A 516 1.86 -5.52 26.56
N ARG A 517 3.04 -4.93 26.77
CA ARG A 517 3.22 -3.72 27.61
C ARG A 517 2.59 -2.48 26.98
N TYR A 518 2.68 -2.33 25.66
CA TYR A 518 2.04 -1.24 24.94
C TYR A 518 0.51 -1.30 25.03
N LEU A 519 -0.07 -2.47 24.76
CA LEU A 519 -1.52 -2.67 24.77
C LEU A 519 -2.11 -2.58 26.18
N ALA A 520 -1.32 -2.85 27.23
CA ALA A 520 -1.72 -2.66 28.62
C ALA A 520 -1.48 -1.22 29.14
N SER A 521 -0.93 -0.33 28.32
CA SER A 521 -0.58 1.02 28.76
C SER A 521 -1.81 1.93 28.83
N GLU A 522 -2.08 2.46 30.03
CA GLU A 522 -3.12 3.46 30.22
C GLU A 522 -2.85 4.73 29.41
N HIS A 523 -1.57 5.09 29.22
CA HIS A 523 -1.18 6.27 28.45
C HIS A 523 -1.72 6.26 27.00
N TYR A 524 -1.84 5.09 26.38
CA TYR A 524 -2.28 4.98 24.98
C TYR A 524 -3.76 4.62 24.82
N PHE A 525 -4.36 3.95 25.80
CA PHE A 525 -5.67 3.31 25.63
C PHE A 525 -6.70 3.66 26.72
N ASN A 526 -6.38 4.60 27.62
CA ASN A 526 -7.28 5.05 28.69
C ASN A 526 -7.94 6.41 28.38
N LEU A 527 -8.29 6.65 27.12
CA LEU A 527 -8.85 7.92 26.65
C LEU A 527 -10.23 8.24 27.28
N LEU A 528 -10.98 7.20 27.67
CA LEU A 528 -12.30 7.35 28.28
C LEU A 528 -12.27 7.97 29.68
N ASN A 529 -11.17 7.78 30.41
CA ASN A 529 -10.98 8.42 31.70
C ASN A 529 -10.71 9.93 31.56
N VAL A 530 -10.21 10.36 30.39
CA VAL A 530 -9.98 11.78 30.08
C VAL A 530 -11.26 12.48 29.59
N LEU A 531 -12.10 11.76 28.83
CA LEU A 531 -13.25 12.35 28.13
C LEU A 531 -14.57 12.35 28.91
N ALA A 532 -14.69 11.60 30.01
CA ALA A 532 -16.01 11.33 30.60
C ALA A 532 -16.15 11.58 32.11
N ASP A 533 -15.11 11.96 32.85
CA ASP A 533 -15.19 12.12 34.32
C ASP A 533 -15.82 10.88 35.01
N VAL A 534 -15.60 9.69 34.44
CA VAL A 534 -16.18 8.44 34.91
C VAL A 534 -15.18 7.73 35.80
N GLU A 535 -15.52 7.63 37.09
CA GLU A 535 -14.76 6.90 38.12
C GLU A 535 -14.83 5.36 37.94
N GLN A 536 -14.36 4.78 36.81
CA GLN A 536 -14.18 3.32 36.73
C GLN A 536 -12.95 2.88 35.87
N PRO A 537 -11.95 2.21 36.48
CA PRO A 537 -10.71 1.79 35.81
C PRO A 537 -10.85 0.58 34.86
N GLU A 538 -12.01 -0.09 34.80
CA GLU A 538 -12.22 -1.29 33.96
C GLU A 538 -12.50 -0.99 32.46
N ARG A 539 -12.27 0.26 31.99
CA ARG A 539 -12.73 0.75 30.68
C ARG A 539 -11.63 1.08 29.66
N GLY A 540 -10.43 0.52 29.76
CA GLY A 540 -9.42 0.69 28.69
C GLY A 540 -9.92 0.12 27.36
N LEU A 541 -9.52 0.69 26.21
CA LEU A 541 -9.92 0.20 24.88
C LEU A 541 -9.55 -1.27 24.65
N THR A 542 -8.46 -1.70 25.27
CA THR A 542 -7.93 -3.08 25.25
C THR A 542 -8.41 -3.92 26.44
N ALA A 543 -9.11 -3.31 27.42
CA ALA A 543 -9.73 -4.03 28.52
C ALA A 543 -10.85 -4.93 27.97
N THR A 544 -11.00 -6.12 28.55
CA THR A 544 -12.09 -7.01 28.16
C THR A 544 -13.43 -6.30 28.33
N LYS A 545 -14.24 -6.26 27.27
CA LYS A 545 -15.64 -5.79 27.25
C LYS A 545 -15.88 -4.33 26.95
N PHE A 546 -14.90 -3.57 26.46
CA PHE A 546 -15.22 -2.29 25.82
C PHE A 546 -16.21 -2.54 24.67
N PHE A 547 -17.43 -2.05 24.81
CA PHE A 547 -18.51 -2.22 23.81
C PHE A 547 -18.94 -3.67 23.54
N GLY A 548 -18.78 -4.57 24.50
CA GLY A 548 -19.06 -6.00 24.26
C GLY A 548 -18.06 -6.63 23.28
N ILE A 549 -16.92 -5.98 23.05
CA ILE A 549 -15.84 -6.44 22.19
C ILE A 549 -14.60 -6.70 23.04
N GLY A 550 -13.79 -7.66 22.61
CA GLY A 550 -12.52 -7.94 23.26
C GLY A 550 -11.51 -8.55 22.32
N LEU A 551 -10.24 -8.31 22.67
CA LEU A 551 -9.10 -8.85 21.97
C LEU A 551 -9.04 -10.37 22.17
N LYS A 552 -8.93 -11.12 21.07
CA LYS A 552 -8.70 -12.56 21.10
C LYS A 552 -7.34 -12.87 21.72
N ARG A 553 -7.31 -13.88 22.60
CA ARG A 553 -6.06 -14.40 23.18
C ARG A 553 -5.17 -15.07 22.13
N LYS A 554 -5.79 -15.69 21.13
CA LYS A 554 -5.12 -16.37 20.03
C LYS A 554 -5.77 -15.95 18.72
N ASN A 555 -4.94 -15.54 17.78
CA ASN A 555 -5.37 -15.23 16.43
C ASN A 555 -5.78 -16.50 15.67
N THR A 556 -6.81 -16.36 14.85
CA THR A 556 -7.49 -17.41 14.07
C THR A 556 -7.44 -17.15 12.57
N ILE A 557 -7.22 -15.91 12.14
CA ILE A 557 -7.17 -15.50 10.73
C ILE A 557 -5.72 -15.32 10.28
N THR A 558 -4.91 -14.58 11.04
CA THR A 558 -3.51 -14.31 10.68
C THR A 558 -2.57 -14.42 11.86
N SER A 559 -1.30 -14.77 11.63
CA SER A 559 -0.32 -14.84 12.71
C SER A 559 -0.17 -13.48 13.41
N ARG A 560 0.13 -13.47 14.72
CA ARG A 560 0.37 -12.23 15.48
C ARG A 560 1.48 -11.35 14.84
N TRP A 561 2.44 -11.99 14.16
CA TRP A 561 3.62 -11.36 13.58
C TRP A 561 4.01 -12.00 12.23
N PRO A 562 3.33 -11.68 11.12
CA PRO A 562 3.56 -12.33 9.83
C PRO A 562 4.94 -12.03 9.23
N ASN A 563 5.58 -10.92 9.62
CA ASN A 563 6.93 -10.55 9.20
C ASN A 563 8.02 -10.99 10.20
N ARG A 564 7.70 -11.88 11.14
CA ARG A 564 8.66 -12.47 12.08
C ARG A 564 9.47 -13.57 11.42
N ILE A 565 10.78 -13.38 11.34
CA ILE A 565 11.73 -14.40 10.86
C ILE A 565 12.46 -15.13 11.99
N VAL A 566 12.40 -14.62 13.22
CA VAL A 566 13.00 -15.21 14.42
C VAL A 566 11.94 -15.34 15.51
N HIS A 567 11.66 -16.56 15.91
CA HIS A 567 10.71 -16.89 16.98
C HIS A 567 11.41 -17.12 18.32
N LYS A 568 12.64 -17.66 18.30
CA LYS A 568 13.44 -17.97 19.49
C LYS A 568 14.87 -17.51 19.32
N ARG A 569 15.58 -17.27 20.43
CA ARG A 569 16.98 -16.83 20.43
C ARG A 569 17.93 -17.76 19.66
N THR A 570 17.63 -19.06 19.67
CA THR A 570 18.39 -20.12 19.01
C THR A 570 18.11 -20.23 17.50
N ASP A 571 17.13 -19.50 16.98
CA ASP A 571 16.82 -19.56 15.55
C ASP A 571 18.00 -18.99 14.74
N ALA A 572 18.30 -19.69 13.65
CA ALA A 572 19.43 -19.38 12.77
C ALA A 572 18.92 -19.09 11.35
N PRO A 573 18.30 -17.92 11.09
CA PRO A 573 17.87 -17.56 9.75
C PRO A 573 19.07 -17.50 8.80
N SER A 574 18.85 -17.78 7.51
CA SER A 574 19.90 -17.72 6.51
C SER A 574 20.33 -16.27 6.25
N LEU A 575 21.54 -16.07 5.69
CA LEU A 575 21.97 -14.75 5.22
C LEU A 575 21.01 -14.18 4.16
N LEU A 576 20.39 -15.06 3.35
CA LEU A 576 19.39 -14.65 2.37
C LEU A 576 18.14 -14.08 3.05
N ASP A 577 17.57 -14.77 4.04
CA ASP A 577 16.38 -14.30 4.75
C ASP A 577 16.64 -13.01 5.53
N PHE A 578 17.80 -12.92 6.18
CA PHE A 578 18.24 -11.70 6.86
C PHE A 578 18.37 -10.52 5.89
N ASN A 579 19.00 -10.72 4.72
CA ASN A 579 19.12 -9.68 3.71
C ASN A 579 17.78 -9.30 3.07
N ARG A 580 16.86 -10.25 2.89
CA ARG A 580 15.50 -9.98 2.40
C ARG A 580 14.72 -9.11 3.37
N TRP A 581 14.78 -9.41 4.66
CA TRP A 581 14.14 -8.62 5.70
C TRP A 581 14.74 -7.20 5.80
N LEU A 582 16.07 -7.09 5.86
CA LEU A 582 16.77 -5.78 5.85
C LEU A 582 16.53 -4.98 4.56
N GLY A 583 16.25 -5.66 3.45
CA GLY A 583 15.94 -5.09 2.14
C GLY A 583 14.47 -4.79 1.89
N TRP A 584 13.60 -5.06 2.87
CA TRP A 584 12.17 -4.81 2.76
C TRP A 584 11.85 -3.32 2.91
N THR A 585 10.66 -2.92 2.49
CA THR A 585 10.26 -1.50 2.39
C THR A 585 10.07 -0.87 3.76
N ASP A 586 9.46 -1.60 4.69
CA ASP A 586 9.32 -1.25 6.10
C ASP A 586 9.84 -2.42 6.97
N VAL A 587 10.81 -2.12 7.82
CA VAL A 587 11.45 -3.09 8.73
C VAL A 587 10.77 -3.11 10.10
N ARG A 588 9.71 -2.33 10.31
CA ARG A 588 8.95 -2.35 11.55
C ARG A 588 8.07 -3.61 11.62
N PRO A 589 8.16 -4.39 12.70
CA PRO A 589 7.28 -5.52 12.96
C PRO A 589 5.79 -5.12 12.91
N GLU A 590 4.98 -5.94 12.25
CA GLU A 590 3.55 -5.72 12.10
C GLU A 590 2.79 -6.57 13.10
N ARG A 591 2.12 -5.92 14.06
CA ARG A 591 1.33 -6.62 15.07
C ARG A 591 -0.13 -6.68 14.66
N TRP A 592 -0.61 -7.87 14.30
CA TRP A 592 -2.03 -8.10 14.09
C TRP A 592 -2.78 -8.35 15.40
N LEU A 593 -3.94 -7.72 15.51
CA LEU A 593 -4.87 -7.80 16.62
C LEU A 593 -6.21 -8.29 16.07
N GLU A 594 -6.75 -9.36 16.65
CA GLU A 594 -8.06 -9.89 16.27
C GLU A 594 -9.04 -9.67 17.40
N TRP A 595 -10.20 -9.10 17.09
CA TRP A 595 -11.23 -8.73 18.04
C TRP A 595 -12.48 -9.54 17.78
N LYS A 596 -13.20 -9.86 18.86
CA LYS A 596 -14.43 -10.63 18.83
C LYS A 596 -15.51 -9.90 19.63
N ARG A 597 -16.76 -9.96 19.15
CA ARG A 597 -17.94 -9.42 19.84
C ARG A 597 -18.66 -10.53 20.60
N PHE A 598 -18.90 -10.30 21.88
CA PHE A 598 -19.57 -11.21 22.83
C PHE A 598 -20.68 -10.51 23.63
N GLY A 599 -20.93 -9.23 23.34
CA GLY A 599 -22.01 -8.49 23.96
C GLY A 599 -22.59 -7.44 23.03
N ASP A 600 -23.79 -7.02 23.38
CA ASP A 600 -24.50 -5.94 22.73
C ASP A 600 -24.39 -4.64 23.53
N VAL A 601 -24.56 -3.53 22.82
CA VAL A 601 -24.59 -2.18 23.37
C VAL A 601 -25.88 -1.53 22.94
N SER A 602 -26.57 -0.85 23.87
CA SER A 602 -27.80 -0.14 23.56
C SER A 602 -27.54 1.01 22.57
N ASP A 603 -28.55 1.38 21.79
CA ASP A 603 -28.41 2.44 20.80
C ASP A 603 -28.12 3.81 21.43
N GLU A 604 -28.61 4.05 22.65
CA GLU A 604 -28.32 5.24 23.45
C GLU A 604 -26.86 5.26 23.89
N ALA A 605 -26.38 4.16 24.47
CA ALA A 605 -25.00 4.02 24.89
C ALA A 605 -24.06 4.19 23.68
N TRP A 606 -24.31 3.48 22.59
CA TRP A 606 -23.52 3.66 21.37
C TRP A 606 -23.55 5.09 20.85
N GLY A 607 -24.72 5.74 20.84
CA GLY A 607 -24.86 7.13 20.41
C GLY A 607 -24.03 8.12 21.24
N GLN A 608 -23.85 7.88 22.53
CA GLN A 608 -23.00 8.73 23.39
C GLN A 608 -21.52 8.63 22.99
N PHE A 609 -20.98 7.42 22.88
CA PHE A 609 -19.57 7.23 22.50
C PHE A 609 -19.31 7.58 21.04
N PHE A 610 -20.30 7.40 20.16
CA PHE A 610 -20.21 7.83 18.77
C PHE A 610 -20.07 9.36 18.67
N LYS A 611 -20.83 10.12 19.47
CA LYS A 611 -20.66 11.58 19.58
C LYS A 611 -19.28 11.96 20.11
N LEU A 612 -18.80 11.30 21.16
CA LEU A 612 -17.45 11.52 21.70
C LEU A 612 -16.38 11.24 20.64
N SER A 613 -16.51 10.16 19.87
CA SER A 613 -15.56 9.81 18.81
C SER A 613 -15.54 10.83 17.66
N SER A 614 -16.67 11.49 17.42
CA SER A 614 -16.76 12.57 16.43
C SER A 614 -16.06 13.85 16.92
N ILE A 615 -16.08 14.11 18.24
CA ILE A 615 -15.35 15.22 18.86
C ILE A 615 -13.84 14.97 18.78
N GLU A 616 -13.38 13.78 19.18
CA GLU A 616 -11.96 13.38 19.06
C GLU A 616 -11.46 13.53 17.61
N ASP A 617 -12.26 13.09 16.64
CA ASP A 617 -11.95 13.28 15.22
C ASP A 617 -11.80 14.76 14.87
N SER A 618 -12.73 15.61 15.31
CA SER A 618 -12.69 17.05 15.02
C SER A 618 -11.49 17.76 15.66
N GLU A 619 -11.09 17.40 16.89
CA GLU A 619 -9.94 17.98 17.58
C GLU A 619 -8.62 17.56 16.93
N ILE A 620 -8.45 16.28 16.61
CA ILE A 620 -7.28 15.77 15.88
C ILE A 620 -7.19 16.43 14.50
N MET A 621 -8.32 16.62 13.81
CA MET A 621 -8.35 17.29 12.50
C MET A 621 -8.00 18.78 12.61
N SER A 622 -8.44 19.46 13.67
CA SER A 622 -8.07 20.84 14.00
C SER A 622 -6.57 20.98 14.26
N GLU A 623 -5.98 20.12 15.09
CA GLU A 623 -4.54 20.12 15.37
C GLU A 623 -3.71 19.84 14.11
N ALA A 624 -4.16 18.89 13.27
CA ALA A 624 -3.51 18.57 12.01
C ALA A 624 -3.60 19.75 11.01
N ALA A 625 -4.71 20.47 10.97
CA ALA A 625 -4.88 21.67 10.15
C ALA A 625 -3.97 22.81 10.64
N ALA A 626 -3.94 23.09 11.93
CA ALA A 626 -3.06 24.08 12.53
C ALA A 626 -1.57 23.77 12.26
N LYS A 627 -1.18 22.50 12.37
CA LYS A 627 0.19 22.06 12.03
C LYS A 627 0.53 22.28 10.56
N LYS A 628 -0.41 22.02 9.64
CA LYS A 628 -0.23 22.29 8.21
C LYS A 628 -0.10 23.78 7.91
N GLU A 629 -0.88 24.63 8.58
CA GLU A 629 -0.77 26.08 8.44
C GLU A 629 0.59 26.60 8.91
N VAL A 630 1.08 26.11 10.05
CA VAL A 630 2.42 26.42 10.57
C VAL A 630 3.50 25.94 9.60
N GLU A 631 3.41 24.71 9.08
CA GLU A 631 4.35 24.20 8.08
C GLU A 631 4.34 25.00 6.78
N ALA A 632 3.16 25.45 6.32
CA ALA A 632 3.02 26.30 5.15
C ALA A 632 3.63 27.68 5.38
N ALA A 633 3.42 28.28 6.56
CA ALA A 633 4.02 29.55 6.95
C ALA A 633 5.55 29.46 7.02
N ILE A 634 6.09 28.37 7.59
CA ILE A 634 7.53 28.11 7.62
C ILE A 634 8.09 27.97 6.21
N ARG A 635 7.43 27.21 5.33
CA ARG A 635 7.85 27.05 3.93
C ARG A 635 7.88 28.37 3.18
N LYS A 636 6.86 29.21 3.36
CA LYS A 636 6.80 30.55 2.77
C LYS A 636 7.94 31.44 3.29
N ALA A 637 8.18 31.44 4.60
CA ALA A 637 9.27 32.22 5.19
C ALA A 637 10.67 31.77 4.73
N ILE A 638 10.86 30.48 4.45
CA ILE A 638 12.09 29.94 3.85
C ILE A 638 12.24 30.42 2.41
N GLN A 639 11.17 30.35 1.61
CA GLN A 639 11.15 30.81 0.22
C GLN A 639 11.47 32.32 0.11
N ASP A 640 10.81 33.15 0.91
CA ASP A 640 11.02 34.60 0.96
C ASP A 640 12.46 34.96 1.36
N LYS A 641 13.11 34.13 2.19
CA LYS A 641 14.52 34.30 2.57
C LYS A 641 15.47 33.89 1.45
N LEU A 642 15.18 32.82 0.72
CA LEU A 642 15.99 32.39 -0.42
C LEU A 642 15.95 33.42 -1.56
N GLU A 643 14.78 33.98 -1.85
CA GLU A 643 14.62 35.04 -2.87
C GLU A 643 15.38 36.33 -2.50
N LYS A 644 15.46 36.66 -1.21
CA LYS A 644 16.26 37.79 -0.71
C LYS A 644 17.77 37.53 -0.74
N ILE A 645 18.21 36.27 -0.72
CA ILE A 645 19.62 35.88 -0.83
C ILE A 645 20.07 35.84 -2.30
N ASP A 646 19.17 35.56 -3.25
CA ASP A 646 19.45 35.60 -4.69
C ASP A 646 19.36 37.03 -5.29
N ALA A 647 18.62 37.94 -4.64
CA ALA A 647 18.48 39.34 -5.07
C ALA A 647 19.79 40.15 -5.23
N PRO A 648 20.88 39.93 -4.45
CA PRO A 648 22.15 40.64 -4.64
C PRO A 648 22.99 40.08 -5.80
N MET A 649 22.72 38.86 -6.28
CA MET A 649 23.48 38.24 -7.38
C MET A 649 23.05 38.71 -8.77
N GLN A 650 21.85 39.29 -8.90
CA GLN A 650 21.40 39.92 -10.15
C GLN A 650 21.81 41.39 -10.27
N ARG A 651 21.96 42.13 -9.15
CA ARG A 651 22.43 43.54 -9.20
C ARG A 651 23.93 43.70 -9.48
N SER A 652 24.74 42.66 -9.26
CA SER A 652 26.17 42.68 -9.59
C SER A 652 26.48 42.34 -11.05
N ASN A 653 25.51 41.84 -11.81
CA ASN A 653 25.65 41.61 -13.26
C ASN A 653 25.20 42.82 -14.11
N GLU A 654 24.29 43.67 -13.60
CA GLU A 654 23.86 44.88 -14.31
C GLU A 654 24.86 46.05 -14.19
N GLU A 655 25.71 46.08 -13.15
CA GLU A 655 26.76 47.11 -13.02
C GLU A 655 28.03 46.84 -13.84
N ASN A 656 28.18 45.63 -14.42
CA ASN A 656 29.34 45.27 -15.26
C ASN A 656 29.09 45.33 -16.78
N GLU A 657 27.87 45.62 -17.24
CA GLU A 657 27.56 45.84 -18.67
C GLU A 657 27.57 47.33 -19.08
N GLY A 658 27.88 48.25 -18.15
CA GLY A 658 27.97 49.69 -18.41
C GLY A 658 29.35 50.22 -18.83
N THR A 659 30.37 49.37 -18.97
CA THR A 659 31.69 49.76 -19.50
C THR A 659 32.27 48.70 -20.44
N LYS A 660 31.78 48.69 -21.68
CA LYS A 660 32.58 48.45 -22.89
C LYS A 660 31.83 48.86 -24.16
#